data_AF-A0A2A3MDX8-F1
#
_entry.id   AF-A0A2A3MDX8-F1
#
_cell.length_a   1.000
_cell.length_b   1.000
_cell.length_c   1.000
_cell.angle_alpha   90.00
_cell.angle_beta   90.00
_cell.angle_gamma   90.00
#
_symmetry.space_group_name_H-M   'P 1'
#
loop_
_entity.id
_entity.type
_entity.pdbx_description
1 polymer ?
#
loop_
_entity_poly.entity_id
_entity_poly.type
_entity_poly.pdbx_seq_one_letter_code
_entity_poly.pdbx_strand_id
1 'polypeptide(L)'
;MTRFLVRALVRGLFILAMIPVLLGFLLASEGVNRWLFAKAEALEPRLTLGFEGGDFWHGWDFSLIAWRDPALDLRVDAASLRWSPSCLFGKTLCIDRLTVERIVVVSQPAEETQSSEPLSLPAVQLPLGLELGEVHLGELSLDGETALLSDVDLVARGSGDQLVIERFSGIGPQLDWQLYGSVQTRDDWPLELTADLNLPPVDGRDWALQARASGTLRELELRASSRGYLPGKLNASANLYEPGIPVDLRWQGEPFLALGSLPASLTLNNWQLQLLGNLEEGYLLQSTASLPGDGGTVLLEVDGEVTTTGVPLLAVQMHVADAPARRFALQADASWQQTLEANGELALDAFPWQWLYPVDTGEVSLQQLAMVAQLRGEELKADLQARLTGVAGQQVNLKAGVAGNQQQLRVTPLEILTAAGQANGEVDLTLEPAVSWGGRFQLQGIDPAVFVAALPGDLNGQLNSRGQLQGEQLRLEADWDISGSLRQQPLALSGRLEKLQNDWLLQQLRVRQGANSIDGRARWGERVDGRFDLQLDNLATLWPGLKGSLGGYLQLGGDSAAPQLASVLRGAGVGLDGLQVESLNLDANTTLNEQLPLNLAVTGQGIRSDDTQLGDLQLTLRGRRAAHELLLSLQNGVADADLALGGALDDTAWRGTLTRGELGYEQFQLVLQQSADIDYRLGYGRLQLSGHCWQQASASLCFNGQQTLMPERKVDLSLNDFDLAELQPWLPDDLRWQGLLNGQVELTQTLGRAPVGQVTVSSENGVIQVRDDQELLDFPYQQLSVDTRLQDRTAQAEVRLSSEIIGQLAVNADIADPAGAQTLSGDYQLSDLKLDFLRPMLPDVDELQLTLNGSGSLSGVLSQPVVSGVLSLRDGLVAGRNLPISLEQLQTDIRIDGTNAQVDSRWTSGEQGQGTLSGQVGWAPLDVDLQLRGSALPVNVEPYAQLQVAPDLAITLRDNNLHVGGELAIPEGDIRVRELPASAVTVSPDVVIVGQEAAEQDAALGITARVKLNIGDQLRLSAFGLRGRLKGQLEVQENLTANGDLQILDGKFRRLGQELELRRALLLFSGPISQPYLNVEAIRRVDDVIAGLRITGNAASPTSEVFSEPGMSQQEAMSYLVLGRPLGEEGDNNLLAQAALGLGLAGGAPITRGIGNALGLEDFAVEAEGSGNETQVVASGSITDKLSVRYGVGVFEPANQLALRYELTRRLYLEAVSGFASSLDFFYRIDF
;
A
#
# COMPACT_ATOMS: atom_id res chain seq x y z
N MET A 1 -56.71 129.23 -34.43
CA MET A 1 -56.52 127.87 -35.00
C MET A 1 -55.95 126.84 -34.02
N THR A 2 -55.90 127.09 -32.71
CA THR A 2 -55.17 126.26 -31.72
C THR A 2 -56.01 125.21 -30.97
N ARG A 3 -57.35 125.28 -31.02
CA ARG A 3 -58.24 124.29 -30.33
C ARG A 3 -58.60 123.05 -31.16
N PHE A 4 -58.41 123.10 -32.49
CA PHE A 4 -58.71 121.97 -33.39
C PHE A 4 -57.54 120.98 -33.47
N LEU A 5 -56.30 121.48 -33.54
CA LEU A 5 -55.08 120.66 -33.58
C LEU A 5 -54.85 119.86 -32.29
N VAL A 6 -55.08 120.44 -31.10
CA VAL A 6 -54.94 119.70 -29.83
C VAL A 6 -56.03 118.64 -29.67
N ARG A 7 -57.26 118.88 -30.14
CA ARG A 7 -58.32 117.85 -30.13
C ARG A 7 -58.10 116.76 -31.18
N ALA A 8 -57.52 117.08 -32.32
CA ALA A 8 -57.14 116.09 -33.34
C ALA A 8 -55.91 115.28 -32.93
N LEU A 9 -54.96 115.87 -32.20
CA LEU A 9 -53.77 115.19 -31.70
C LEU A 9 -54.05 114.39 -30.43
N VAL A 10 -54.91 114.87 -29.51
CA VAL A 10 -55.38 114.06 -28.38
C VAL A 10 -56.35 112.97 -28.84
N ARG A 11 -57.25 113.20 -29.82
CA ARG A 11 -58.04 112.11 -30.42
C ARG A 11 -57.17 111.18 -31.27
N GLY A 12 -56.17 111.70 -31.95
CA GLY A 12 -55.21 110.91 -32.73
C GLY A 12 -54.34 110.04 -31.85
N LEU A 13 -53.90 110.54 -30.69
CA LEU A 13 -53.08 109.84 -29.70
C LEU A 13 -53.92 108.96 -28.77
N PHE A 14 -55.18 109.32 -28.51
CA PHE A 14 -56.15 108.44 -27.85
C PHE A 14 -56.61 107.32 -28.78
N ILE A 15 -56.74 107.56 -30.09
CA ILE A 15 -56.95 106.52 -31.10
C ILE A 15 -55.66 105.71 -31.28
N LEU A 16 -54.47 106.31 -31.31
CA LEU A 16 -53.19 105.58 -31.38
C LEU A 16 -52.87 104.79 -30.10
N ALA A 17 -53.37 105.20 -28.94
CA ALA A 17 -53.26 104.47 -27.67
C ALA A 17 -54.41 103.47 -27.48
N MET A 18 -55.61 103.77 -28.01
CA MET A 18 -56.71 102.80 -28.10
C MET A 18 -56.42 101.72 -29.13
N ILE A 19 -55.66 101.97 -30.19
CA ILE A 19 -55.33 100.94 -31.18
C ILE A 19 -54.60 99.76 -30.52
N PRO A 20 -53.51 99.91 -29.74
CA PRO A 20 -52.87 98.79 -29.05
C PRO A 20 -53.69 98.25 -27.87
N VAL A 21 -54.52 99.07 -27.20
CA VAL A 21 -55.44 98.57 -26.15
C VAL A 21 -56.60 97.77 -26.76
N LEU A 22 -57.16 98.21 -27.89
CA LEU A 22 -58.18 97.51 -28.68
C LEU A 22 -57.59 96.28 -29.36
N LEU A 23 -56.37 96.35 -29.91
CA LEU A 23 -55.64 95.18 -30.39
C LEU A 23 -55.41 94.21 -29.23
N GLY A 24 -54.96 94.69 -28.08
CA GLY A 24 -54.78 93.87 -26.89
C GLY A 24 -56.07 93.21 -26.42
N PHE A 25 -57.19 93.93 -26.46
CA PHE A 25 -58.52 93.39 -26.11
C PHE A 25 -59.07 92.44 -27.17
N LEU A 26 -58.80 92.69 -28.46
CA LEU A 26 -59.14 91.80 -29.57
C LEU A 26 -58.31 90.52 -29.50
N LEU A 27 -57.03 90.61 -29.17
CA LEU A 27 -56.14 89.46 -28.97
C LEU A 27 -56.45 88.66 -27.70
N ALA A 28 -57.22 89.23 -26.76
CA ALA A 28 -57.82 88.52 -25.63
C ALA A 28 -59.11 87.73 -26.01
N SER A 29 -59.63 87.91 -27.23
CA SER A 29 -60.82 87.19 -27.71
C SER A 29 -60.41 85.91 -28.45
N GLU A 30 -60.92 84.76 -27.97
CA GLU A 30 -60.73 83.46 -28.62
C GLU A 30 -61.20 83.49 -30.10
N GLY A 31 -62.30 84.19 -30.39
CA GLY A 31 -62.83 84.30 -31.75
C GLY A 31 -61.89 85.02 -32.73
N VAL A 32 -61.14 86.01 -32.24
CA VAL A 32 -60.13 86.72 -33.05
C VAL A 32 -58.89 85.85 -33.26
N ASN A 33 -58.45 85.10 -32.24
CA ASN A 33 -57.32 84.17 -32.35
C ASN A 33 -57.66 83.02 -33.32
N ARG A 34 -58.88 82.47 -33.26
CA ARG A 34 -59.37 81.47 -34.22
C ARG A 34 -59.37 82.00 -35.65
N TRP A 35 -59.82 83.25 -35.85
CA TRP A 35 -59.73 83.91 -37.16
C TRP A 35 -58.27 84.12 -37.61
N LEU A 36 -57.38 84.48 -36.70
CA LEU A 36 -55.96 84.71 -36.97
C LEU A 36 -55.27 83.42 -37.44
N PHE A 37 -55.47 82.31 -36.73
CA PHE A 37 -54.91 81.01 -37.12
C PHE A 37 -55.53 80.46 -38.41
N ALA A 38 -56.84 80.61 -38.61
CA ALA A 38 -57.49 80.27 -39.88
C ALA A 38 -56.93 81.11 -41.06
N LYS A 39 -56.52 82.37 -40.82
CA LYS A 39 -55.81 83.17 -41.81
C LYS A 39 -54.37 82.73 -42.04
N ALA A 40 -53.68 82.22 -41.01
CA ALA A 40 -52.34 81.68 -41.14
C ALA A 40 -52.32 80.43 -42.03
N GLU A 41 -53.24 79.48 -41.83
CA GLU A 41 -53.43 78.33 -42.72
C GLU A 41 -53.73 78.74 -44.16
N ALA A 42 -54.56 79.77 -44.36
CA ALA A 42 -54.88 80.25 -45.71
C ALA A 42 -53.68 80.91 -46.43
N LEU A 43 -52.68 81.38 -45.68
CA LEU A 43 -51.45 81.98 -46.23
C LEU A 43 -50.36 80.95 -46.50
N GLU A 44 -50.32 79.87 -45.72
CA GLU A 44 -49.36 78.79 -45.86
C GLU A 44 -50.10 77.45 -46.03
N PRO A 45 -50.34 77.02 -47.28
CA PRO A 45 -51.10 75.80 -47.57
C PRO A 45 -50.50 74.51 -47.00
N ARG A 46 -49.21 74.55 -46.62
CA ARG A 46 -48.51 73.42 -46.00
C ARG A 46 -48.84 73.26 -44.51
N LEU A 47 -49.36 74.30 -43.86
CA LEU A 47 -49.65 74.33 -42.43
C LEU A 47 -51.13 74.06 -42.16
N THR A 48 -51.41 73.12 -41.26
CA THR A 48 -52.74 72.83 -40.72
C THR A 48 -52.71 72.97 -39.20
N LEU A 49 -53.67 73.68 -38.62
CA LEU A 49 -53.78 74.06 -37.21
C LEU A 49 -55.19 73.73 -36.67
N GLY A 50 -55.32 72.66 -35.90
CA GLY A 50 -56.50 72.35 -35.10
C GLY A 50 -56.58 73.19 -33.83
N PHE A 51 -56.86 74.50 -33.93
CA PHE A 51 -57.00 75.36 -32.74
C PHE A 51 -58.24 75.03 -31.90
N GLU A 52 -58.06 74.67 -30.64
CA GLU A 52 -59.16 74.30 -29.72
C GLU A 52 -59.66 75.51 -28.91
N GLY A 53 -58.74 76.33 -28.39
CA GLY A 53 -59.08 77.46 -27.54
C GLY A 53 -57.86 78.25 -27.04
N GLY A 54 -58.14 79.35 -26.32
CA GLY A 54 -57.12 80.22 -25.73
C GLY A 54 -57.05 81.62 -26.35
N ASP A 55 -56.10 82.41 -25.85
CA ASP A 55 -55.90 83.79 -26.25
C ASP A 55 -54.40 84.19 -26.16
N PHE A 56 -54.04 85.33 -26.75
CA PHE A 56 -52.65 85.77 -26.79
C PHE A 56 -52.03 86.00 -25.40
N TRP A 57 -52.83 86.35 -24.38
CA TRP A 57 -52.32 86.72 -23.06
C TRP A 57 -52.10 85.53 -22.13
N HIS A 58 -52.95 84.51 -22.23
CA HIS A 58 -52.87 83.31 -21.40
C HIS A 58 -52.22 82.12 -22.12
N GLY A 59 -52.24 82.12 -23.47
CA GLY A 59 -51.71 81.06 -24.31
C GLY A 59 -52.77 80.31 -25.10
N TRP A 60 -52.35 79.29 -25.84
CA TRP A 60 -53.15 78.61 -26.87
C TRP A 60 -53.09 77.10 -26.73
N ASP A 61 -54.19 76.45 -27.10
CA ASP A 61 -54.32 74.99 -27.15
C ASP A 61 -54.66 74.55 -28.58
N PHE A 62 -53.91 73.56 -29.08
CA PHE A 62 -54.06 72.99 -30.41
C PHE A 62 -54.22 71.47 -30.31
N SER A 63 -55.27 70.92 -30.90
CA SER A 63 -55.45 69.48 -31.04
C SER A 63 -54.43 68.87 -32.02
N LEU A 64 -54.03 69.66 -33.04
CA LEU A 64 -53.15 69.24 -34.12
C LEU A 64 -52.39 70.45 -34.69
N ILE A 65 -51.08 70.33 -34.86
CA ILE A 65 -50.28 71.22 -35.72
C ILE A 65 -49.59 70.31 -36.73
N ALA A 66 -49.97 70.38 -37.99
CA ALA A 66 -49.37 69.58 -39.05
C ALA A 66 -48.72 70.48 -40.11
N TRP A 67 -47.52 70.11 -40.53
CA TRP A 67 -46.77 70.74 -41.61
C TRP A 67 -46.44 69.67 -42.65
N ARG A 68 -46.93 69.85 -43.88
CA ARG A 68 -46.78 68.85 -44.92
C ARG A 68 -46.21 69.46 -46.19
N ASP A 69 -45.04 68.98 -46.58
CA ASP A 69 -44.37 69.34 -47.82
C ASP A 69 -43.73 68.10 -48.49
N PRO A 70 -43.15 68.21 -49.71
CA PRO A 70 -42.62 67.04 -50.42
C PRO A 70 -41.48 66.29 -49.70
N ALA A 71 -40.77 66.94 -48.78
CA ALA A 71 -39.64 66.35 -48.07
C ALA A 71 -40.01 65.92 -46.64
N LEU A 72 -41.01 66.56 -46.04
CA LEU A 72 -41.32 66.45 -44.61
C LEU A 72 -42.84 66.48 -44.33
N ASP A 73 -43.35 65.45 -43.65
CA ASP A 73 -44.68 65.43 -43.00
C ASP A 73 -44.49 65.44 -41.48
N LEU A 74 -44.58 66.62 -40.88
CA LEU A 74 -44.51 66.85 -39.44
C LEU A 74 -45.92 66.96 -38.87
N ARG A 75 -46.20 66.23 -37.80
CA ARG A 75 -47.46 66.24 -37.08
C ARG A 75 -47.20 66.37 -35.59
N VAL A 76 -47.85 67.33 -34.95
CA VAL A 76 -47.77 67.59 -33.51
C VAL A 76 -49.18 67.46 -32.94
N ASP A 77 -49.40 66.49 -32.06
CA ASP A 77 -50.68 66.21 -31.43
C ASP A 77 -50.75 66.86 -30.04
N ALA A 78 -51.91 67.45 -29.72
CA ALA A 78 -52.24 68.05 -28.42
C ALA A 78 -51.14 68.97 -27.85
N ALA A 79 -50.89 70.10 -28.52
CA ALA A 79 -49.94 71.12 -28.08
C ALA A 79 -50.63 72.21 -27.25
N SER A 80 -50.15 72.45 -26.04
CA SER A 80 -50.63 73.52 -25.14
C SER A 80 -49.47 74.44 -24.78
N LEU A 81 -49.58 75.72 -25.14
CA LEU A 81 -48.60 76.76 -24.84
C LEU A 81 -49.19 77.73 -23.80
N ARG A 82 -48.41 78.04 -22.76
CA ARG A 82 -48.64 79.10 -21.78
C ARG A 82 -47.38 79.95 -21.73
N TRP A 83 -47.55 81.26 -21.84
CA TRP A 83 -46.44 82.19 -21.94
C TRP A 83 -46.82 83.51 -21.30
N SER A 84 -45.82 84.32 -20.97
CA SER A 84 -45.99 85.60 -20.28
C SER A 84 -45.58 86.78 -21.18
N PRO A 85 -46.52 87.35 -21.98
CA PRO A 85 -46.20 88.44 -22.91
C PRO A 85 -45.64 89.69 -22.25
N SER A 86 -45.87 89.88 -20.94
CA SER A 86 -45.26 90.97 -20.16
C SER A 86 -43.73 90.94 -20.18
N CYS A 87 -43.11 89.76 -20.34
CA CYS A 87 -41.66 89.64 -20.47
C CYS A 87 -41.12 90.32 -21.74
N LEU A 88 -41.94 90.48 -22.79
CA LEU A 88 -41.50 91.13 -24.03
C LEU A 88 -41.15 92.62 -23.81
N PHE A 89 -41.74 93.28 -22.80
CA PHE A 89 -41.35 94.64 -22.41
C PHE A 89 -39.91 94.68 -21.85
N GLY A 90 -39.43 93.57 -21.28
CA GLY A 90 -38.06 93.34 -20.84
C GLY A 90 -37.13 92.78 -21.93
N LYS A 91 -37.59 92.69 -23.19
CA LYS A 91 -36.90 92.00 -24.31
C LYS A 91 -36.64 90.51 -24.06
N THR A 92 -37.49 89.84 -23.29
CA THR A 92 -37.40 88.39 -23.04
C THR A 92 -38.68 87.70 -23.49
N LEU A 93 -38.57 86.54 -24.12
CA LEU A 93 -39.66 85.62 -24.39
C LEU A 93 -39.71 84.60 -23.25
N CYS A 94 -40.70 84.73 -22.37
CA CYS A 94 -40.96 83.78 -21.28
C CYS A 94 -42.02 82.77 -21.71
N ILE A 95 -41.63 81.51 -21.89
CA ILE A 95 -42.54 80.38 -22.07
C ILE A 95 -42.66 79.69 -20.72
N ASP A 96 -43.78 79.91 -20.03
CA ASP A 96 -44.00 79.37 -18.69
C ASP A 96 -44.20 77.85 -18.76
N ARG A 97 -45.01 77.39 -19.73
CA ARG A 97 -45.25 75.97 -19.98
C ARG A 97 -45.53 75.70 -21.46
N LEU A 98 -44.86 74.71 -22.04
CA LEU A 98 -45.18 74.16 -23.35
C LEU A 98 -45.27 72.64 -23.23
N THR A 99 -46.47 72.08 -23.36
CA THR A 99 -46.71 70.64 -23.29
C THR A 99 -47.16 70.13 -24.64
N VAL A 100 -46.55 69.06 -25.13
CA VAL A 100 -46.91 68.39 -26.38
C VAL A 100 -47.08 66.89 -26.08
N GLU A 101 -48.19 66.29 -26.48
CA GLU A 101 -48.41 64.86 -26.26
C GLU A 101 -47.53 64.02 -27.18
N ARG A 102 -47.56 64.30 -28.50
CA ARG A 102 -46.80 63.54 -29.49
C ARG A 102 -46.34 64.40 -30.65
N ILE A 103 -45.11 64.18 -31.11
CA ILE A 103 -44.59 64.69 -32.38
C ILE A 103 -44.26 63.49 -33.28
N VAL A 104 -44.81 63.47 -34.49
CA VAL A 104 -44.53 62.49 -35.53
C VAL A 104 -43.87 63.21 -36.69
N VAL A 105 -42.70 62.75 -37.10
CA VAL A 105 -41.97 63.28 -38.25
C VAL A 105 -41.80 62.17 -39.27
N VAL A 106 -42.36 62.31 -40.47
CA VAL A 106 -42.14 61.37 -41.57
C VAL A 106 -41.34 62.07 -42.65
N SER A 107 -40.15 61.58 -42.93
CA SER A 107 -39.27 62.15 -43.97
C SER A 107 -39.28 61.27 -45.22
N GLN A 108 -39.16 61.86 -46.42
CA GLN A 108 -38.97 61.08 -47.64
C GLN A 108 -37.47 60.89 -47.91
N PRO A 109 -37.01 59.67 -48.30
CA PRO A 109 -35.60 59.43 -48.59
C PRO A 109 -35.16 60.27 -49.79
N ALA A 110 -34.20 61.17 -49.57
CA ALA A 110 -33.47 61.87 -50.63
C ALA A 110 -32.19 61.09 -50.98
N GLU A 111 -31.80 61.06 -52.26
CA GLU A 111 -30.52 60.49 -52.70
C GLU A 111 -29.37 61.19 -51.94
N GLU A 112 -28.62 60.43 -51.15
CA GLU A 112 -27.49 60.92 -50.36
C GLU A 112 -26.43 61.55 -51.27
N THR A 113 -26.34 62.88 -51.23
CA THR A 113 -25.19 63.60 -51.77
C THR A 113 -24.15 63.63 -50.65
N GLN A 114 -23.03 62.92 -50.83
CA GLN A 114 -21.88 62.99 -49.92
C GLN A 114 -21.37 64.44 -49.86
N SER A 115 -21.80 65.18 -48.85
CA SER A 115 -21.21 66.47 -48.49
C SER A 115 -20.06 66.20 -47.53
N SER A 116 -18.83 66.41 -48.00
CA SER A 116 -17.61 66.42 -47.19
C SER A 116 -17.26 67.81 -46.67
N GLU A 117 -18.23 68.74 -46.66
CA GLU A 117 -17.99 70.07 -46.09
C GLU A 117 -17.91 69.98 -44.56
N PRO A 118 -16.85 70.54 -43.94
CA PRO A 118 -16.66 70.50 -42.49
C PRO A 118 -17.84 71.16 -41.77
N LEU A 119 -18.20 70.60 -40.60
CA LEU A 119 -19.31 71.08 -39.79
C LEU A 119 -19.16 72.58 -39.47
N SER A 120 -19.94 73.43 -40.14
CA SER A 120 -19.95 74.87 -39.88
C SER A 120 -21.19 75.24 -39.07
N LEU A 121 -21.02 75.45 -37.77
CA LEU A 121 -22.12 75.91 -36.92
C LEU A 121 -22.31 77.42 -37.04
N PRO A 122 -23.56 77.90 -37.17
CA PRO A 122 -23.83 79.33 -37.23
C PRO A 122 -23.54 79.99 -35.87
N ALA A 123 -23.06 81.23 -35.88
CA ALA A 123 -23.07 82.06 -34.67
C ALA A 123 -24.53 82.47 -34.38
N VAL A 124 -25.11 81.92 -33.31
CA VAL A 124 -26.49 82.22 -32.92
C VAL A 124 -26.46 83.33 -31.86
N GLN A 125 -27.07 84.48 -32.18
CA GLN A 125 -27.34 85.54 -31.23
C GLN A 125 -28.84 85.69 -31.06
N LEU A 126 -29.33 85.46 -29.84
CA LEU A 126 -30.74 85.58 -29.51
C LEU A 126 -31.14 87.07 -29.50
N PRO A 127 -32.05 87.52 -30.39
CA PRO A 127 -32.45 88.92 -30.48
C PRO A 127 -33.32 89.37 -29.29
N LEU A 128 -33.95 88.40 -28.62
CA LEU A 128 -34.67 88.54 -27.36
C LEU A 128 -34.09 87.48 -26.40
N GLY A 129 -34.01 87.79 -25.10
CA GLY A 129 -33.74 86.77 -24.09
C GLY A 129 -34.80 85.66 -24.17
N LEU A 130 -34.44 84.44 -23.77
CA LEU A 130 -35.34 83.29 -23.76
C LEU A 130 -35.37 82.72 -22.36
N GLU A 131 -36.56 82.50 -21.81
CA GLU A 131 -36.75 81.81 -20.53
C GLU A 131 -37.80 80.71 -20.75
N LEU A 132 -37.38 79.46 -20.57
CA LEU A 132 -38.21 78.27 -20.70
C LEU A 132 -38.43 77.67 -19.31
N GLY A 133 -39.65 77.82 -18.78
CA GLY A 133 -40.05 77.32 -17.46
C GLY A 133 -40.24 75.80 -17.45
N GLU A 134 -41.19 75.30 -18.23
CA GLU A 134 -41.50 73.86 -18.33
C GLU A 134 -41.83 73.51 -19.78
N VAL A 135 -40.89 72.93 -20.52
CA VAL A 135 -41.16 72.35 -21.84
C VAL A 135 -41.20 70.84 -21.69
N HIS A 136 -42.35 70.23 -21.95
CA HIS A 136 -42.59 68.80 -21.82
C HIS A 136 -43.10 68.20 -23.13
N LEU A 137 -42.51 67.09 -23.56
CA LEU A 137 -42.87 66.35 -24.76
C LEU A 137 -43.08 64.87 -24.39
N GLY A 138 -44.31 64.38 -24.53
CA GLY A 138 -44.68 63.01 -24.19
C GLY A 138 -43.99 61.97 -25.08
N GLU A 139 -44.07 62.14 -26.40
CA GLU A 139 -43.49 61.20 -27.37
C GLU A 139 -43.00 61.91 -28.64
N LEU A 140 -41.82 61.56 -29.14
CA LEU A 140 -41.33 61.91 -30.47
C LEU A 140 -41.11 60.63 -31.27
N SER A 141 -41.68 60.48 -32.46
CA SER A 141 -41.45 59.35 -33.37
C SER A 141 -40.99 59.83 -34.75
N LEU A 142 -39.98 59.16 -35.33
CA LEU A 142 -39.58 59.34 -36.72
C LEU A 142 -40.16 58.18 -37.56
N ASP A 143 -40.71 58.49 -38.73
CA ASP A 143 -41.33 57.55 -39.70
C ASP A 143 -42.50 56.70 -39.15
N GLY A 144 -43.01 57.04 -37.96
CA GLY A 144 -44.29 56.58 -37.43
C GLY A 144 -44.32 55.17 -36.84
N GLU A 145 -43.18 54.44 -36.79
CA GLU A 145 -43.15 53.04 -36.35
C GLU A 145 -42.81 52.88 -34.85
N THR A 146 -41.94 53.72 -34.28
CA THR A 146 -41.52 53.62 -32.86
C THR A 146 -41.23 55.00 -32.25
N ALA A 147 -41.56 55.17 -30.97
CA ALA A 147 -41.13 56.33 -30.18
C ALA A 147 -39.60 56.40 -30.11
N LEU A 148 -39.02 57.46 -30.67
CA LEU A 148 -37.60 57.77 -30.63
C LEU A 148 -37.19 58.41 -29.30
N LEU A 149 -38.04 59.28 -28.75
CA LEU A 149 -37.86 59.88 -27.42
C LEU A 149 -39.23 59.89 -26.71
N SER A 150 -39.22 59.79 -25.39
CA SER A 150 -40.41 59.90 -24.55
C SER A 150 -40.10 60.69 -23.29
N ASP A 151 -41.12 61.31 -22.70
CA ASP A 151 -41.02 62.02 -21.42
C ASP A 151 -39.89 63.08 -21.40
N VAL A 152 -39.77 63.84 -22.49
CA VAL A 152 -38.68 64.81 -22.66
C VAL A 152 -39.03 66.12 -21.95
N ASP A 153 -38.22 66.51 -20.97
CA ASP A 153 -38.34 67.75 -20.22
C ASP A 153 -37.17 68.71 -20.50
N LEU A 154 -37.47 69.99 -20.73
CA LEU A 154 -36.47 71.05 -20.91
C LEU A 154 -36.80 72.29 -20.08
N VAL A 155 -35.81 72.73 -19.30
CA VAL A 155 -35.77 74.00 -18.55
C VAL A 155 -34.46 74.70 -18.91
N ALA A 156 -34.56 75.87 -19.55
CA ALA A 156 -33.39 76.58 -20.05
C ALA A 156 -33.62 78.08 -20.12
N ARG A 157 -32.52 78.83 -20.06
CA ARG A 157 -32.50 80.29 -20.19
C ARG A 157 -31.39 80.70 -21.14
N GLY A 158 -31.68 81.63 -22.04
CA GLY A 158 -30.76 82.13 -23.05
C GLY A 158 -30.74 83.66 -23.10
N SER A 159 -29.57 84.25 -23.29
CA SER A 159 -29.43 85.69 -23.52
C SER A 159 -28.17 85.98 -24.34
N GLY A 160 -28.33 86.72 -25.44
CA GLY A 160 -27.21 86.98 -26.37
C GLY A 160 -26.74 85.69 -27.03
N ASP A 161 -25.48 85.33 -26.82
CA ASP A 161 -24.86 84.09 -27.27
C ASP A 161 -24.70 83.05 -26.15
N GLN A 162 -25.23 83.28 -24.94
CA GLN A 162 -25.16 82.32 -23.85
C GLN A 162 -26.49 81.57 -23.69
N LEU A 163 -26.42 80.24 -23.64
CA LEU A 163 -27.53 79.34 -23.32
C LEU A 163 -27.16 78.54 -22.07
N VAL A 164 -27.98 78.64 -21.03
CA VAL A 164 -27.85 77.85 -19.80
C VAL A 164 -29.01 76.86 -19.74
N ILE A 165 -28.68 75.58 -19.75
CA ILE A 165 -29.61 74.47 -19.61
C ILE A 165 -29.64 74.10 -18.12
N GLU A 166 -30.77 74.34 -17.45
CA GLU A 166 -30.93 73.99 -16.04
C GLU A 166 -31.31 72.52 -15.87
N ARG A 167 -32.12 72.00 -16.80
CA ARG A 167 -32.48 70.59 -16.88
C ARG A 167 -32.89 70.24 -18.30
N PHE A 168 -32.31 69.18 -18.84
CA PHE A 168 -32.76 68.53 -20.05
C PHE A 168 -32.76 67.02 -19.81
N SER A 169 -33.93 66.41 -19.68
CA SER A 169 -34.07 64.98 -19.40
C SER A 169 -35.04 64.30 -20.37
N GLY A 170 -34.93 62.98 -20.49
CA GLY A 170 -35.87 62.18 -21.25
C GLY A 170 -35.51 60.70 -21.25
N ILE A 171 -36.42 59.91 -21.82
CA ILE A 171 -36.32 58.46 -21.97
C ILE A 171 -36.16 58.16 -23.46
N GLY A 172 -35.12 57.41 -23.79
CA GLY A 172 -34.81 56.99 -25.14
C GLY A 172 -34.84 55.48 -25.26
N PRO A 173 -34.87 54.92 -26.48
CA PRO A 173 -34.88 53.49 -26.69
C PRO A 173 -33.62 52.78 -26.17
N GLN A 174 -32.52 53.51 -25.97
CA GLN A 174 -31.22 52.96 -25.58
C GLN A 174 -30.57 53.64 -24.38
N LEU A 175 -31.17 54.71 -23.82
CA LEU A 175 -30.67 55.39 -22.64
C LEU A 175 -31.72 56.35 -22.08
N ASP A 176 -31.71 56.53 -20.76
CA ASP A 176 -32.36 57.64 -20.08
C ASP A 176 -31.29 58.68 -19.76
N TRP A 177 -31.60 59.97 -19.95
CA TRP A 177 -30.62 61.03 -19.72
C TRP A 177 -31.18 62.14 -18.83
N GLN A 178 -30.26 62.79 -18.12
CA GLN A 178 -30.47 64.08 -17.49
C GLN A 178 -29.20 64.92 -17.68
N LEU A 179 -29.34 66.09 -18.29
CA LEU A 179 -28.24 66.97 -18.66
C LEU A 179 -28.49 68.40 -18.18
N TYR A 180 -27.42 69.07 -17.74
CA TYR A 180 -27.42 70.48 -17.39
C TYR A 180 -26.06 71.11 -17.68
N GLY A 181 -26.03 72.43 -17.82
CA GLY A 181 -24.79 73.16 -18.07
C GLY A 181 -24.98 74.43 -18.89
N SER A 182 -23.93 74.86 -19.57
CA SER A 182 -23.97 76.06 -20.41
C SER A 182 -23.23 75.88 -21.73
N VAL A 183 -23.73 76.56 -22.75
CA VAL A 183 -23.15 76.62 -24.09
C VAL A 183 -23.09 78.09 -24.52
N GLN A 184 -21.97 78.49 -25.10
CA GLN A 184 -21.84 79.78 -25.78
C GLN A 184 -21.90 79.56 -27.28
N THR A 185 -22.89 80.11 -27.97
CA THR A 185 -23.18 79.87 -29.40
C THR A 185 -22.42 80.83 -30.35
N ARG A 186 -21.16 81.13 -30.01
CA ARG A 186 -20.24 81.98 -30.79
C ARG A 186 -18.86 81.31 -30.85
N ASP A 187 -18.04 81.70 -31.82
CA ASP A 187 -16.71 81.14 -32.07
C ASP A 187 -16.82 79.62 -32.29
N ASP A 188 -15.97 78.80 -31.66
CA ASP A 188 -15.97 77.34 -31.77
C ASP A 188 -16.95 76.67 -30.76
N TRP A 189 -18.03 77.37 -30.39
CA TRP A 189 -19.06 76.95 -29.43
C TRP A 189 -18.53 76.40 -28.09
N PRO A 190 -17.88 77.23 -27.24
CA PRO A 190 -17.45 76.80 -25.92
C PRO A 190 -18.61 76.24 -25.09
N LEU A 191 -18.42 75.07 -24.49
CA LEU A 191 -19.44 74.41 -23.69
C LEU A 191 -18.88 73.84 -22.40
N GLU A 192 -19.77 73.71 -21.42
CA GLU A 192 -19.56 72.97 -20.19
C GLU A 192 -20.88 72.28 -19.83
N LEU A 193 -20.98 70.99 -20.15
CA LEU A 193 -22.19 70.18 -19.98
C LEU A 193 -21.88 68.98 -19.08
N THR A 194 -22.79 68.68 -18.16
CA THR A 194 -22.76 67.47 -17.33
C THR A 194 -24.02 66.66 -17.61
N ALA A 195 -23.85 65.36 -17.79
CA ALA A 195 -24.93 64.43 -18.08
C ALA A 195 -24.85 63.20 -17.17
N ASP A 196 -25.97 62.83 -16.58
CA ASP A 196 -26.19 61.54 -15.95
C ASP A 196 -27.00 60.68 -16.92
N LEU A 197 -26.46 59.52 -17.30
CA LEU A 197 -27.04 58.61 -18.27
C LEU A 197 -27.27 57.25 -17.61
N ASN A 198 -28.47 56.69 -17.75
CA ASN A 198 -28.76 55.31 -17.39
C ASN A 198 -28.93 54.51 -18.68
N LEU A 199 -28.08 53.52 -18.88
CA LEU A 199 -28.15 52.61 -20.01
C LEU A 199 -28.96 51.36 -19.60
N PRO A 200 -29.58 50.67 -20.57
CA PRO A 200 -30.26 49.41 -20.32
C PRO A 200 -29.37 48.41 -19.58
N PRO A 201 -29.92 47.66 -18.61
CA PRO A 201 -29.15 46.68 -17.88
C PRO A 201 -28.64 45.58 -18.81
N VAL A 202 -27.37 45.20 -18.65
CA VAL A 202 -26.74 44.12 -19.40
C VAL A 202 -26.51 42.96 -18.45
N ASP A 203 -27.01 41.78 -18.80
CA ASP A 203 -26.89 40.57 -17.96
C ASP A 203 -27.43 40.79 -16.53
N GLY A 204 -28.58 41.49 -16.44
CA GLY A 204 -29.25 41.82 -15.19
C GLY A 204 -28.52 42.84 -14.31
N ARG A 205 -27.40 43.42 -14.77
CA ARG A 205 -26.63 44.46 -14.05
C ARG A 205 -26.96 45.83 -14.62
N ASP A 206 -27.35 46.76 -13.76
CA ASP A 206 -27.57 48.17 -14.13
C ASP A 206 -26.29 48.79 -14.70
N TRP A 207 -26.43 49.74 -15.62
CA TRP A 207 -25.29 50.46 -16.20
C TRP A 207 -25.54 51.97 -16.18
N ALA A 208 -24.76 52.70 -15.39
CA ALA A 208 -24.91 54.15 -15.24
C ALA A 208 -23.60 54.87 -15.59
N LEU A 209 -23.71 55.97 -16.33
CA LEU A 209 -22.58 56.79 -16.78
C LEU A 209 -22.82 58.24 -16.37
N GLN A 210 -21.85 58.84 -15.68
CA GLN A 210 -21.81 60.29 -15.47
C GLN A 210 -20.73 60.87 -16.37
N ALA A 211 -21.11 61.77 -17.29
CA ALA A 211 -20.22 62.36 -18.28
C ALA A 211 -20.17 63.89 -18.14
N ARG A 212 -18.99 64.46 -18.35
CA ARG A 212 -18.76 65.90 -18.44
C ARG A 212 -18.06 66.22 -19.74
N ALA A 213 -18.69 67.05 -20.56
CA ALA A 213 -18.12 67.60 -21.79
C ALA A 213 -17.70 69.06 -21.53
N SER A 214 -16.48 69.43 -21.90
CA SER A 214 -15.94 70.77 -21.71
C SER A 214 -14.98 71.17 -22.82
N GLY A 215 -14.82 72.47 -23.05
CA GLY A 215 -13.89 73.00 -24.06
C GLY A 215 -14.64 73.61 -25.24
N THR A 216 -14.04 73.59 -26.41
CA THR A 216 -14.65 74.02 -27.68
C THR A 216 -14.93 72.82 -28.55
N LEU A 217 -15.73 72.94 -29.60
CA LEU A 217 -15.97 71.83 -30.52
C LEU A 217 -14.71 71.44 -31.33
N ARG A 218 -13.66 72.27 -31.34
CA ARG A 218 -12.34 71.95 -31.93
C ARG A 218 -11.46 71.13 -30.99
N GLU A 219 -11.61 71.35 -29.68
CA GLU A 219 -10.86 70.68 -28.61
C GLU A 219 -11.87 70.23 -27.54
N LEU A 220 -12.76 69.32 -27.90
CA LEU A 220 -13.81 68.86 -27.00
C LEU A 220 -13.23 67.79 -26.07
N GLU A 221 -13.11 68.11 -24.78
CA GLU A 221 -12.75 67.14 -23.75
C GLU A 221 -14.00 66.49 -23.17
N LEU A 222 -14.02 65.16 -23.15
CA LEU A 222 -15.05 64.35 -22.51
C LEU A 222 -14.41 63.53 -21.38
N ARG A 223 -14.92 63.69 -20.16
CA ARG A 223 -14.56 62.84 -19.01
C ARG A 223 -15.79 62.15 -18.50
N ALA A 224 -15.76 60.82 -18.39
CA ALA A 224 -16.90 60.07 -17.87
C ALA A 224 -16.48 59.03 -16.83
N SER A 225 -17.36 58.79 -15.86
CA SER A 225 -17.25 57.71 -14.87
C SER A 225 -18.42 56.77 -15.04
N SER A 226 -18.12 55.50 -15.29
CA SER A 226 -19.11 54.44 -15.47
C SER A 226 -19.16 53.55 -14.25
N ARG A 227 -20.36 53.09 -13.89
CA ARG A 227 -20.63 52.20 -12.74
C ARG A 227 -21.62 51.11 -13.13
N GLY A 228 -21.61 50.01 -12.37
CA GLY A 228 -22.50 48.87 -12.60
C GLY A 228 -21.87 47.85 -13.54
N TYR A 229 -22.48 47.59 -14.70
CA TYR A 229 -22.00 46.60 -15.68
C TYR A 229 -20.54 46.81 -16.10
N LEU A 230 -20.18 48.02 -16.53
CA LEU A 230 -18.84 48.36 -17.04
C LEU A 230 -18.15 49.43 -16.15
N PRO A 231 -17.59 49.08 -14.99
CA PRO A 231 -17.04 50.06 -14.07
C PRO A 231 -15.68 50.60 -14.55
N GLY A 232 -15.52 51.93 -14.53
CA GLY A 232 -14.25 52.56 -14.91
C GLY A 232 -14.35 54.04 -15.27
N LYS A 233 -13.25 54.58 -15.79
CA LYS A 233 -13.12 55.99 -16.18
C LYS A 233 -12.74 56.12 -17.64
N LEU A 234 -13.40 57.05 -18.32
CA LEU A 234 -13.19 57.42 -19.72
C LEU A 234 -12.64 58.85 -19.79
N ASN A 235 -11.55 59.04 -20.53
CA ASN A 235 -11.10 60.35 -20.97
C ASN A 235 -11.01 60.34 -22.48
N ALA A 236 -11.67 61.26 -23.17
CA ALA A 236 -11.57 61.39 -24.61
C ALA A 236 -11.41 62.85 -25.02
N SER A 237 -10.68 63.09 -26.10
CA SER A 237 -10.64 64.38 -26.79
C SER A 237 -11.05 64.21 -28.25
N ALA A 238 -11.90 65.10 -28.75
CA ALA A 238 -12.38 65.05 -30.12
C ALA A 238 -12.33 66.42 -30.81
N ASN A 239 -12.11 66.42 -32.12
CA ASN A 239 -12.25 67.61 -32.97
C ASN A 239 -13.44 67.43 -33.92
N LEU A 240 -14.56 68.09 -33.61
CA LEU A 240 -15.81 67.97 -34.37
C LEU A 240 -15.81 68.81 -35.67
N TYR A 241 -14.80 69.66 -35.89
CA TYR A 241 -14.67 70.45 -37.12
C TYR A 241 -13.87 69.75 -38.22
N GLU A 242 -13.06 68.75 -37.86
CA GLU A 242 -12.30 67.97 -38.84
C GLU A 242 -13.19 66.85 -39.42
N PRO A 243 -13.19 66.65 -40.75
CA PRO A 243 -13.83 65.50 -41.38
C PRO A 243 -13.37 64.19 -40.71
N GLY A 244 -14.30 63.25 -40.56
CA GLY A 244 -14.05 62.01 -39.84
C GLY A 244 -14.06 62.11 -38.31
N ILE A 245 -14.04 63.29 -37.69
CA ILE A 245 -14.05 63.46 -36.21
C ILE A 245 -12.89 62.68 -35.56
N PRO A 246 -11.66 63.22 -35.57
CA PRO A 246 -10.54 62.61 -34.87
C PRO A 246 -10.80 62.50 -33.36
N VAL A 247 -10.55 61.31 -32.80
CA VAL A 247 -10.72 61.00 -31.37
C VAL A 247 -9.46 60.33 -30.81
N ASP A 248 -8.99 60.78 -29.65
CA ASP A 248 -8.12 60.03 -28.73
C ASP A 248 -8.96 59.69 -27.50
N LEU A 249 -9.26 58.40 -27.31
CA LEU A 249 -10.06 57.89 -26.21
C LEU A 249 -9.22 56.93 -25.39
N ARG A 250 -9.22 57.14 -24.07
CA ARG A 250 -8.55 56.30 -23.09
C ARG A 250 -9.51 55.86 -22.01
N TRP A 251 -9.55 54.57 -21.79
CA TRP A 251 -10.35 53.92 -20.78
C TRP A 251 -9.46 53.22 -19.75
N GLN A 252 -9.77 53.44 -18.47
CA GLN A 252 -9.14 52.76 -17.35
C GLN A 252 -10.25 52.07 -16.53
N GLY A 253 -10.35 50.75 -16.70
CA GLY A 253 -11.37 49.91 -16.09
C GLY A 253 -11.01 49.41 -14.69
N GLU A 254 -12.04 49.20 -13.88
CA GLU A 254 -11.98 48.34 -12.69
C GLU A 254 -12.12 46.86 -13.12
N PRO A 255 -11.94 45.86 -12.21
CA PRO A 255 -12.14 44.46 -12.55
C PRO A 255 -13.49 44.21 -13.23
N PHE A 256 -13.44 43.72 -14.46
CA PHE A 256 -14.62 43.58 -15.31
C PHE A 256 -14.78 42.14 -15.83
N LEU A 257 -15.96 41.57 -15.58
CA LEU A 257 -16.37 40.29 -16.14
C LEU A 257 -17.55 40.52 -17.09
N ALA A 258 -17.36 40.14 -18.37
CA ALA A 258 -18.34 40.44 -19.42
C ALA A 258 -19.72 39.84 -19.15
N LEU A 259 -19.78 38.58 -18.71
CA LEU A 259 -21.05 37.88 -18.41
C LEU A 259 -20.93 37.13 -17.08
N GLY A 260 -21.96 37.16 -16.26
CA GLY A 260 -22.01 36.50 -14.95
C GLY A 260 -22.00 34.97 -15.03
N SER A 261 -22.27 34.40 -16.21
CA SER A 261 -22.13 32.98 -16.49
C SER A 261 -20.69 32.54 -16.77
N LEU A 262 -19.75 33.47 -16.97
CA LEU A 262 -18.35 33.15 -17.22
C LEU A 262 -17.58 32.89 -15.92
N PRO A 263 -16.55 32.05 -15.94
CA PRO A 263 -15.65 31.87 -14.79
C PRO A 263 -14.98 33.18 -14.35
N ALA A 264 -14.79 33.34 -13.04
CA ALA A 264 -14.13 34.51 -12.45
C ALA A 264 -12.67 34.69 -12.95
N SER A 265 -12.03 33.62 -13.41
CA SER A 265 -10.72 33.61 -14.07
C SER A 265 -10.67 34.41 -15.39
N LEU A 266 -11.82 34.74 -15.99
CA LEU A 266 -11.94 35.62 -17.16
C LEU A 266 -12.16 37.10 -16.81
N THR A 267 -12.00 37.47 -15.53
CA THR A 267 -12.11 38.88 -15.10
C THR A 267 -10.92 39.68 -15.63
N LEU A 268 -11.20 40.73 -16.41
CA LEU A 268 -10.20 41.68 -16.90
C LEU A 268 -9.79 42.62 -15.76
N ASN A 269 -8.64 42.34 -15.14
CA ASN A 269 -8.04 43.23 -14.15
C ASN A 269 -7.12 44.25 -14.81
N ASN A 270 -7.03 45.44 -14.21
CA ASN A 270 -6.19 46.54 -14.68
C ASN A 270 -6.41 46.86 -16.18
N TRP A 271 -7.65 46.74 -16.64
CA TRP A 271 -7.97 46.88 -18.06
C TRP A 271 -7.75 48.31 -18.53
N GLN A 272 -6.85 48.47 -19.51
CA GLN A 272 -6.56 49.73 -20.17
C GLN A 272 -6.88 49.58 -21.64
N LEU A 273 -7.56 50.58 -22.20
CA LEU A 273 -7.96 50.61 -23.60
C LEU A 273 -7.65 52.01 -24.15
N GLN A 274 -7.02 52.06 -25.32
CA GLN A 274 -6.80 53.27 -26.10
C GLN A 274 -7.37 53.09 -27.50
N LEU A 275 -8.10 54.10 -27.96
CA LEU A 275 -8.63 54.22 -29.31
C LEU A 275 -8.13 55.53 -29.91
N LEU A 276 -7.42 55.47 -31.03
CA LEU A 276 -6.87 56.64 -31.72
C LEU A 276 -7.21 56.58 -33.21
N GLY A 277 -7.87 57.60 -33.75
CA GLY A 277 -8.17 57.66 -35.18
C GLY A 277 -9.39 58.51 -35.49
N ASN A 278 -10.05 58.26 -36.60
CA ASN A 278 -11.23 58.98 -37.06
C ASN A 278 -12.20 58.04 -37.80
N LEU A 279 -13.43 58.48 -38.06
CA LEU A 279 -14.49 57.70 -38.72
C LEU A 279 -14.22 57.37 -40.19
N GLU A 280 -13.35 58.12 -40.89
CA GLU A 280 -13.02 57.90 -42.31
C GLU A 280 -11.91 56.86 -42.49
N GLU A 281 -10.85 56.96 -41.70
CA GLU A 281 -9.66 56.11 -41.76
C GLU A 281 -9.72 54.91 -40.79
N GLY A 282 -10.62 54.94 -39.80
CA GLY A 282 -10.72 53.93 -38.74
C GLY A 282 -10.00 54.34 -37.45
N TYR A 283 -10.17 53.51 -36.42
CA TYR A 283 -9.58 53.68 -35.09
C TYR A 283 -8.59 52.56 -34.82
N LEU A 284 -7.36 52.94 -34.48
CA LEU A 284 -6.37 52.05 -33.91
C LEU A 284 -6.76 51.73 -32.47
N LEU A 285 -6.97 50.44 -32.22
CA LEU A 285 -7.33 49.85 -30.94
C LEU A 285 -6.08 49.27 -30.30
N GLN A 286 -5.79 49.67 -29.06
CA GLN A 286 -4.78 49.04 -28.21
C GLN A 286 -5.37 48.78 -26.83
N SER A 287 -5.31 47.54 -26.34
CA SER A 287 -5.88 47.18 -25.05
C SER A 287 -5.00 46.18 -24.32
N THR A 288 -4.85 46.38 -23.01
CA THR A 288 -4.10 45.46 -22.13
C THR A 288 -4.92 45.13 -20.89
N ALA A 289 -4.79 43.91 -20.38
CA ALA A 289 -5.42 43.48 -19.12
C ALA A 289 -4.65 42.30 -18.50
N SER A 290 -4.94 41.99 -17.23
CA SER A 290 -4.48 40.76 -16.58
C SER A 290 -5.64 39.89 -16.11
N LEU A 291 -5.52 38.58 -16.32
CA LEU A 291 -6.51 37.56 -15.98
C LEU A 291 -5.97 36.72 -14.80
N PRO A 292 -6.75 36.51 -13.73
CA PRO A 292 -6.26 35.93 -12.47
C PRO A 292 -6.29 34.39 -12.46
N GLY A 293 -5.91 33.74 -13.56
CA GLY A 293 -6.10 32.29 -13.75
C GLY A 293 -5.58 31.40 -12.61
N ASP A 294 -6.19 30.22 -12.43
CA ASP A 294 -6.03 29.38 -11.22
C ASP A 294 -4.59 28.95 -10.90
N GLY A 295 -3.71 28.86 -11.91
CA GLY A 295 -2.28 28.53 -11.71
C GLY A 295 -1.32 29.71 -11.85
N GLY A 296 -1.82 30.93 -12.05
CA GLY A 296 -1.01 32.14 -12.20
C GLY A 296 -1.62 33.18 -13.13
N THR A 297 -1.06 34.39 -13.11
CA THR A 297 -1.52 35.52 -13.92
C THR A 297 -1.26 35.30 -15.41
N VAL A 298 -2.29 35.53 -16.23
CA VAL A 298 -2.19 35.61 -17.69
C VAL A 298 -2.31 37.08 -18.11
N LEU A 299 -1.37 37.55 -18.93
CA LEU A 299 -1.41 38.89 -19.50
C LEU A 299 -2.13 38.82 -20.86
N LEU A 300 -3.02 39.78 -21.12
CA LEU A 300 -3.78 39.94 -22.36
C LEU A 300 -3.37 41.24 -23.04
N GLU A 301 -3.07 41.16 -24.33
CA GLU A 301 -2.80 42.28 -25.23
C GLU A 301 -3.70 42.15 -26.46
N VAL A 302 -4.33 43.25 -26.86
CA VAL A 302 -5.19 43.32 -28.04
C VAL A 302 -4.81 44.55 -28.83
N ASP A 303 -4.37 44.35 -30.07
CA ASP A 303 -4.10 45.41 -31.04
C ASP A 303 -5.03 45.22 -32.24
N GLY A 304 -5.54 46.30 -32.83
CA GLY A 304 -6.36 46.18 -34.02
C GLY A 304 -6.69 47.52 -34.67
N GLU A 305 -7.39 47.44 -35.79
CA GLU A 305 -7.93 48.57 -36.50
C GLU A 305 -9.44 48.34 -36.67
N VAL A 306 -10.24 49.30 -36.21
CA VAL A 306 -11.70 49.21 -36.22
C VAL A 306 -12.25 50.32 -37.10
N THR A 307 -13.00 49.96 -38.12
CA THR A 307 -13.68 50.87 -39.05
C THR A 307 -15.20 50.79 -38.85
N THR A 308 -15.95 51.68 -39.50
CA THR A 308 -17.42 51.62 -39.51
C THR A 308 -17.97 50.39 -40.22
N THR A 309 -17.17 49.74 -41.07
CA THR A 309 -17.57 48.60 -41.92
C THR A 309 -16.94 47.27 -41.54
N GLY A 310 -16.01 47.25 -40.59
CA GLY A 310 -15.26 46.04 -40.25
C GLY A 310 -14.11 46.26 -39.27
N VAL A 311 -13.47 45.17 -38.88
CA VAL A 311 -12.17 45.12 -38.19
C VAL A 311 -11.15 44.52 -39.19
N PRO A 312 -10.48 45.33 -40.04
CA PRO A 312 -9.53 44.82 -41.02
C PRO A 312 -8.35 44.05 -40.41
N LEU A 313 -8.01 44.32 -39.16
CA LEU A 313 -6.98 43.59 -38.42
C LEU A 313 -7.31 43.57 -36.92
N LEU A 314 -7.25 42.38 -36.33
CA LEU A 314 -7.31 42.14 -34.90
C LEU A 314 -6.23 41.14 -34.51
N ALA A 315 -5.34 41.52 -33.60
CA ALA A 315 -4.34 40.66 -33.01
C ALA A 315 -4.61 40.57 -31.50
N VAL A 316 -4.89 39.37 -31.01
CA VAL A 316 -5.03 39.08 -29.58
C VAL A 316 -3.88 38.19 -29.16
N GLN A 317 -3.14 38.59 -28.14
CA GLN A 317 -2.06 37.80 -27.55
C GLN A 317 -2.33 37.60 -26.07
N MET A 318 -2.16 36.36 -25.60
CA MET A 318 -2.15 36.05 -24.18
C MET A 318 -0.91 35.23 -23.83
N HIS A 319 -0.31 35.50 -22.68
CA HIS A 319 0.83 34.72 -22.21
C HIS A 319 0.86 34.64 -20.68
N VAL A 320 1.46 33.57 -20.17
CA VAL A 320 1.67 33.42 -18.72
C VAL A 320 2.75 34.39 -18.27
N ALA A 321 2.48 35.20 -17.24
CA ALA A 321 3.38 36.27 -16.78
C ALA A 321 4.81 35.77 -16.48
N ASP A 322 4.94 34.63 -15.79
CA ASP A 322 6.23 34.04 -15.41
C ASP A 322 6.81 33.08 -16.46
N ALA A 323 6.08 32.81 -17.55
CA ALA A 323 6.50 31.90 -18.61
C ALA A 323 6.00 32.35 -20.00
N PRO A 324 6.58 33.41 -20.59
CA PRO A 324 6.08 34.01 -21.83
C PRO A 324 6.08 33.09 -23.06
N ALA A 325 6.89 32.02 -23.05
CA ALA A 325 6.87 30.99 -24.08
C ALA A 325 5.54 30.20 -24.12
N ARG A 326 4.78 30.22 -23.02
CA ARG A 326 3.44 29.64 -22.92
C ARG A 326 2.43 30.70 -23.35
N ARG A 327 2.01 30.64 -24.62
CA ARG A 327 1.28 31.74 -25.26
C ARG A 327 0.12 31.27 -26.14
N PHE A 328 -0.84 32.16 -26.28
CA PHE A 328 -1.95 32.13 -27.21
C PHE A 328 -1.86 33.35 -28.12
N ALA A 329 -2.08 33.17 -29.41
CA ALA A 329 -2.15 34.24 -30.39
C ALA A 329 -3.34 33.99 -31.32
N LEU A 330 -4.13 35.03 -31.57
CA LEU A 330 -5.20 35.05 -32.56
C LEU A 330 -4.96 36.26 -33.47
N GLN A 331 -4.92 36.02 -34.78
CA GLN A 331 -4.98 37.06 -35.79
C GLN A 331 -6.28 36.90 -36.55
N ALA A 332 -7.07 37.95 -36.68
CA ALA A 332 -8.36 37.90 -37.32
C ALA A 332 -8.68 39.18 -38.09
N ASP A 333 -9.58 39.05 -39.06
CA ASP A 333 -10.24 40.15 -39.74
C ASP A 333 -11.74 39.90 -39.76
N ALA A 334 -12.53 40.98 -39.80
CA ALA A 334 -13.98 40.91 -39.94
C ALA A 334 -14.52 42.08 -40.78
N SER A 335 -15.55 41.83 -41.57
CA SER A 335 -16.28 42.83 -42.36
C SER A 335 -17.77 42.60 -42.22
N TRP A 336 -18.54 43.68 -42.04
CA TRP A 336 -20.00 43.65 -41.98
C TRP A 336 -20.62 44.63 -42.98
N GLN A 337 -19.88 45.06 -44.00
CA GLN A 337 -20.35 45.99 -45.03
C GLN A 337 -21.53 45.42 -45.87
N GLN A 338 -21.62 44.10 -46.00
CA GLN A 338 -22.73 43.40 -46.67
C GLN A 338 -23.29 42.31 -45.75
N THR A 339 -22.65 41.14 -45.78
CA THR A 339 -22.87 40.03 -44.85
C THR A 339 -21.65 39.91 -43.93
N LEU A 340 -21.84 39.48 -42.69
CA LEU A 340 -20.74 39.26 -41.76
C LEU A 340 -19.75 38.23 -42.34
N GLU A 341 -18.54 38.67 -42.67
CA GLU A 341 -17.44 37.82 -43.09
C GLU A 341 -16.32 37.98 -42.07
N ALA A 342 -15.74 36.90 -41.57
CA ALA A 342 -14.61 36.97 -40.67
C ALA A 342 -13.63 35.82 -40.93
N ASN A 343 -12.34 36.09 -40.87
CA ASN A 343 -11.30 35.09 -40.93
C ASN A 343 -10.45 35.16 -39.67
N GLY A 344 -9.94 34.03 -39.20
CA GLY A 344 -9.14 33.98 -37.99
C GLY A 344 -8.14 32.83 -38.02
N GLU A 345 -6.90 33.14 -37.66
CA GLU A 345 -5.84 32.18 -37.40
C GLU A 345 -5.48 32.21 -35.91
N LEU A 346 -5.62 31.07 -35.25
CA LEU A 346 -5.34 30.88 -33.84
C LEU A 346 -4.18 29.92 -33.67
N ALA A 347 -3.21 30.31 -32.85
CA ALA A 347 -2.08 29.49 -32.44
C ALA A 347 -1.95 29.47 -30.92
N LEU A 348 -1.70 28.28 -30.37
CA LEU A 348 -1.46 28.05 -28.96
C LEU A 348 -0.18 27.22 -28.81
N ASP A 349 0.75 27.70 -27.97
CA ASP A 349 1.99 27.02 -27.62
C ASP A 349 2.07 26.84 -26.11
N ALA A 350 1.87 25.62 -25.62
CA ALA A 350 1.91 25.20 -24.20
C ALA A 350 1.11 26.10 -23.23
N PHE A 351 0.12 26.83 -23.73
CA PHE A 351 -0.67 27.78 -22.95
C PHE A 351 -1.66 27.04 -22.04
N PRO A 352 -1.68 27.34 -20.73
CA PRO A 352 -2.59 26.71 -19.77
C PRO A 352 -4.00 27.31 -19.87
N TRP A 353 -4.72 27.06 -20.96
CA TRP A 353 -6.07 27.59 -21.14
C TRP A 353 -7.03 27.22 -19.99
N GLN A 354 -6.79 26.08 -19.32
CA GLN A 354 -7.56 25.61 -18.16
C GLN A 354 -7.47 26.54 -16.95
N TRP A 355 -6.42 27.36 -16.84
CA TRP A 355 -6.36 28.38 -15.79
C TRP A 355 -7.43 29.45 -15.99
N LEU A 356 -7.84 29.68 -17.25
CA LEU A 356 -8.89 30.63 -17.60
C LEU A 356 -10.26 29.98 -17.62
N TYR A 357 -10.34 28.67 -17.89
CA TYR A 357 -11.59 27.91 -17.92
C TYR A 357 -11.40 26.54 -17.23
N PRO A 358 -11.54 26.47 -15.90
CA PRO A 358 -11.17 25.29 -15.11
C PRO A 358 -12.10 24.11 -15.38
N VAL A 359 -11.58 23.15 -16.13
CA VAL A 359 -12.22 21.86 -16.42
C VAL A 359 -11.20 20.74 -16.22
N ASP A 360 -11.63 19.63 -15.63
CA ASP A 360 -10.77 18.46 -15.39
C ASP A 360 -10.61 17.66 -16.69
N THR A 361 -9.39 17.61 -17.23
CA THR A 361 -9.03 16.82 -18.40
C THR A 361 -8.12 15.62 -18.06
N GLY A 362 -7.94 15.32 -16.77
CA GLY A 362 -6.97 14.32 -16.31
C GLY A 362 -5.53 14.67 -16.68
N GLU A 363 -4.71 13.65 -16.97
CA GLU A 363 -3.31 13.84 -17.39
C GLU A 363 -3.15 14.31 -18.85
N VAL A 364 -4.25 14.51 -19.58
CA VAL A 364 -4.19 15.01 -20.96
C VAL A 364 -3.97 16.51 -20.95
N SER A 365 -2.88 16.97 -21.56
CA SER A 365 -2.53 18.38 -21.67
C SER A 365 -2.39 18.82 -23.12
N LEU A 366 -2.98 19.96 -23.48
CA LEU A 366 -2.85 20.58 -24.79
C LEU A 366 -1.49 21.27 -24.90
N GLN A 367 -0.61 20.73 -25.75
CA GLN A 367 0.72 21.28 -25.98
C GLN A 367 0.72 22.29 -27.13
N GLN A 368 0.02 22.01 -28.22
CA GLN A 368 -0.11 22.93 -29.34
C GLN A 368 -1.51 22.89 -29.94
N LEU A 369 -2.00 24.02 -30.42
CA LEU A 369 -3.21 24.13 -31.24
C LEU A 369 -2.94 25.13 -32.36
N ALA A 370 -3.26 24.75 -33.59
CA ALA A 370 -3.34 25.64 -34.73
C ALA A 370 -4.75 25.50 -35.33
N MET A 371 -5.45 26.61 -35.50
CA MET A 371 -6.79 26.63 -36.07
C MET A 371 -6.91 27.77 -37.07
N VAL A 372 -7.46 27.47 -38.24
CA VAL A 372 -7.85 28.48 -39.23
C VAL A 372 -9.36 28.41 -39.36
N ALA A 373 -10.04 29.52 -39.15
CA ALA A 373 -11.49 29.62 -39.21
C ALA A 373 -11.93 30.72 -40.17
N GLN A 374 -13.05 30.48 -40.86
CA GLN A 374 -13.73 31.41 -41.73
C GLN A 374 -15.22 31.39 -41.39
N LEU A 375 -15.80 32.57 -41.21
CA LEU A 375 -17.22 32.80 -41.01
C LEU A 375 -17.75 33.59 -42.21
N ARG A 376 -18.89 33.17 -42.77
CA ARG A 376 -19.61 33.90 -43.82
C ARG A 376 -21.11 33.83 -43.57
N GLY A 377 -21.70 34.97 -43.21
CA GLY A 377 -23.05 35.02 -42.64
C GLY A 377 -23.07 34.24 -41.32
N GLU A 378 -23.82 33.14 -41.30
CA GLU A 378 -23.90 32.23 -40.16
C GLU A 378 -23.04 30.97 -40.34
N GLU A 379 -22.47 30.75 -41.53
CA GLU A 379 -21.69 29.57 -41.88
C GLU A 379 -20.23 29.70 -41.44
N LEU A 380 -19.83 28.87 -40.48
CA LEU A 380 -18.47 28.64 -40.00
C LEU A 380 -17.83 27.47 -40.76
N LYS A 381 -16.57 27.65 -41.15
CA LYS A 381 -15.65 26.58 -41.53
C LYS A 381 -14.37 26.76 -40.73
N ALA A 382 -13.88 25.71 -40.08
CA ALA A 382 -12.63 25.74 -39.36
C ALA A 382 -11.84 24.45 -39.55
N ASP A 383 -10.56 24.56 -39.79
CA ASP A 383 -9.61 23.45 -39.77
C ASP A 383 -8.72 23.61 -38.55
N LEU A 384 -8.63 22.59 -37.70
CA LEU A 384 -7.77 22.61 -36.52
C LEU A 384 -6.84 21.40 -36.46
N GLN A 385 -5.65 21.65 -35.94
CA GLN A 385 -4.63 20.65 -35.64
C GLN A 385 -4.14 20.89 -34.22
N ALA A 386 -4.18 19.87 -33.38
CA ALA A 386 -3.73 19.94 -32.01
C ALA A 386 -2.70 18.85 -31.70
N ARG A 387 -1.73 19.17 -30.86
CA ARG A 387 -0.85 18.18 -30.22
C ARG A 387 -1.14 18.17 -28.73
N LEU A 388 -1.48 17.00 -28.22
CA LEU A 388 -1.73 16.74 -26.81
C LEU A 388 -0.64 15.80 -26.29
N THR A 389 -0.47 15.80 -24.97
CA THR A 389 0.35 14.80 -24.25
C THR A 389 -0.53 14.10 -23.23
N GLY A 390 -0.49 12.77 -23.20
CA GLY A 390 -1.16 11.95 -22.20
C GLY A 390 -0.20 11.41 -21.13
N VAL A 391 -0.55 10.26 -20.55
CA VAL A 391 0.21 9.59 -19.49
C VAL A 391 1.62 9.27 -19.98
N ALA A 392 2.62 9.43 -19.10
CA ALA A 392 4.03 9.21 -19.40
C ALA A 392 4.58 10.03 -20.61
N GLY A 393 3.92 11.13 -20.96
CA GLY A 393 4.37 12.03 -22.04
C GLY A 393 4.09 11.52 -23.46
N GLN A 394 3.21 10.54 -23.62
CA GLN A 394 2.84 10.03 -24.94
C GLN A 394 2.13 11.11 -25.77
N GLN A 395 2.54 11.27 -27.03
CA GLN A 395 1.99 12.31 -27.91
C GLN A 395 0.73 11.83 -28.64
N VAL A 396 -0.27 12.71 -28.69
CA VAL A 396 -1.51 12.53 -29.46
C VAL A 396 -1.68 13.72 -30.39
N ASN A 397 -1.76 13.47 -31.69
CA ASN A 397 -2.06 14.49 -32.68
C ASN A 397 -3.54 14.40 -33.05
N LEU A 398 -4.27 15.49 -32.96
CA LEU A 398 -5.67 15.59 -33.35
C LEU A 398 -5.80 16.50 -34.55
N LYS A 399 -6.58 16.10 -35.54
CA LYS A 399 -6.95 16.92 -36.69
C LYS A 399 -8.47 16.89 -36.83
N ALA A 400 -9.09 18.06 -36.93
CA ALA A 400 -10.53 18.17 -37.13
C ALA A 400 -10.89 19.25 -38.14
N GLY A 401 -11.80 18.93 -39.06
CA GLY A 401 -12.49 19.92 -39.89
C GLY A 401 -13.89 20.16 -39.33
N VAL A 402 -14.26 21.40 -39.06
CA VAL A 402 -15.57 21.80 -38.53
C VAL A 402 -16.26 22.67 -39.57
N ALA A 403 -17.51 22.36 -39.91
CA ALA A 403 -18.30 23.16 -40.83
C ALA A 403 -19.77 23.21 -40.40
N GLY A 404 -20.44 24.35 -40.55
CA GLY A 404 -21.85 24.51 -40.24
C GLY A 404 -22.16 25.88 -39.66
N ASN A 405 -23.18 26.01 -38.82
CA ASN A 405 -23.63 27.27 -38.23
C ASN A 405 -24.03 27.08 -36.76
N GLN A 406 -24.65 28.11 -36.17
CA GLN A 406 -25.07 28.09 -34.77
C GLN A 406 -26.12 27.00 -34.45
N GLN A 407 -26.83 26.50 -35.45
CA GLN A 407 -27.83 25.44 -35.28
C GLN A 407 -27.25 24.04 -35.51
N GLN A 408 -26.32 23.89 -36.45
CA GLN A 408 -25.75 22.59 -36.82
C GLN A 408 -24.25 22.69 -37.08
N LEU A 409 -23.45 21.82 -36.49
CA LEU A 409 -22.02 21.70 -36.73
C LEU A 409 -21.69 20.28 -37.17
N ARG A 410 -20.92 20.14 -38.24
CA ARG A 410 -20.37 18.87 -38.70
C ARG A 410 -18.87 18.87 -38.53
N VAL A 411 -18.36 17.90 -37.78
CA VAL A 411 -16.93 17.66 -37.59
C VAL A 411 -16.51 16.50 -38.48
N THR A 412 -15.84 16.78 -39.59
CA THR A 412 -15.32 15.78 -40.52
C THR A 412 -14.13 16.32 -41.34
N PRO A 413 -13.01 15.58 -41.45
CA PRO A 413 -12.70 14.39 -40.67
C PRO A 413 -12.39 14.79 -39.21
N LEU A 414 -12.66 13.89 -38.25
CA LEU A 414 -12.06 13.92 -36.91
C LEU A 414 -11.06 12.76 -36.83
N GLU A 415 -9.78 13.09 -36.79
CA GLU A 415 -8.67 12.15 -36.84
C GLU A 415 -7.81 12.32 -35.58
N ILE A 416 -7.62 11.24 -34.83
CA ILE A 416 -6.79 11.18 -33.63
C ILE A 416 -5.67 10.19 -33.92
N LEU A 417 -4.44 10.68 -34.03
CA LEU A 417 -3.24 9.88 -34.21
C LEU A 417 -2.46 9.78 -32.90
N THR A 418 -2.03 8.57 -32.59
CA THR A 418 -1.08 8.25 -31.52
C THR A 418 0.14 7.57 -32.14
N ALA A 419 1.18 7.29 -31.35
CA ALA A 419 2.33 6.54 -31.86
C ALA A 419 1.98 5.09 -32.26
N ALA A 420 0.93 4.51 -31.66
CA ALA A 420 0.53 3.12 -31.86
C ALA A 420 -0.54 2.94 -32.95
N GLY A 421 -1.40 3.95 -33.17
CA GLY A 421 -2.46 3.88 -34.18
C GLY A 421 -3.34 5.13 -34.25
N GLN A 422 -4.48 5.01 -34.92
CA GLN A 422 -5.37 6.12 -35.26
C GLN A 422 -6.86 5.81 -35.03
N ALA A 423 -7.63 6.85 -34.71
CA ALA A 423 -9.07 6.82 -34.66
C ALA A 423 -9.63 7.87 -35.62
N ASN A 424 -10.46 7.44 -36.57
CA ASN A 424 -11.04 8.31 -37.59
C ASN A 424 -12.56 8.31 -37.44
N GLY A 425 -13.17 9.48 -37.48
CA GLY A 425 -14.61 9.58 -37.34
C GLY A 425 -15.21 10.86 -37.91
N GLU A 426 -16.53 10.92 -37.80
CA GLU A 426 -17.33 12.10 -38.07
C GLU A 426 -18.31 12.31 -36.92
N VAL A 427 -18.62 13.57 -36.63
CA VAL A 427 -19.62 13.95 -35.64
C VAL A 427 -20.53 15.02 -36.23
N ASP A 428 -21.81 14.72 -36.35
CA ASP A 428 -22.85 15.71 -36.63
C ASP A 428 -23.44 16.18 -35.30
N LEU A 429 -23.47 17.49 -35.06
CA LEU A 429 -24.04 18.15 -33.88
C LEU A 429 -25.18 19.06 -34.35
N THR A 430 -26.32 19.02 -33.66
CA THR A 430 -27.39 20.03 -33.76
C THR A 430 -27.47 20.67 -32.38
N LEU A 431 -27.45 22.00 -32.30
CA LEU A 431 -27.39 22.74 -31.04
C LEU A 431 -28.78 23.29 -30.64
N GLU A 432 -29.59 23.69 -31.62
CA GLU A 432 -30.96 24.22 -31.41
C GLU A 432 -32.02 23.42 -32.18
N PRO A 433 -33.25 23.25 -31.64
CA PRO A 433 -33.74 23.69 -30.32
C PRO A 433 -33.31 22.77 -29.15
N ALA A 434 -32.52 21.73 -29.45
CA ALA A 434 -32.00 20.77 -28.49
C ALA A 434 -30.64 20.25 -28.97
N VAL A 435 -29.74 19.94 -28.05
CA VAL A 435 -28.42 19.41 -28.39
C VAL A 435 -28.57 17.95 -28.82
N SER A 436 -28.39 17.63 -30.10
CA SER A 436 -28.32 16.25 -30.59
C SER A 436 -27.03 15.97 -31.31
N TRP A 437 -26.57 14.73 -31.25
CA TRP A 437 -25.36 14.30 -31.93
C TRP A 437 -25.53 12.97 -32.66
N GLY A 438 -24.74 12.79 -33.72
CA GLY A 438 -24.50 11.52 -34.38
C GLY A 438 -23.01 11.37 -34.64
N GLY A 439 -22.35 10.49 -33.89
CA GLY A 439 -20.92 10.20 -34.00
C GLY A 439 -20.68 8.79 -34.48
N ARG A 440 -19.74 8.64 -35.42
CA ARG A 440 -19.21 7.34 -35.86
C ARG A 440 -17.70 7.39 -35.84
N PHE A 441 -17.08 6.40 -35.19
CA PHE A 441 -15.63 6.31 -35.04
C PHE A 441 -15.14 4.92 -35.43
N GLN A 442 -14.11 4.89 -36.26
CA GLN A 442 -13.36 3.69 -36.63
C GLN A 442 -12.00 3.74 -35.93
N LEU A 443 -11.76 2.78 -35.06
CA LEU A 443 -10.48 2.58 -34.37
C LEU A 443 -9.60 1.65 -35.18
N GLN A 444 -8.31 1.96 -35.29
CA GLN A 444 -7.28 1.15 -35.92
C GLN A 444 -5.98 1.30 -35.12
N GLY A 445 -5.50 0.26 -34.43
CA GLY A 445 -4.21 0.36 -33.74
C GLY A 445 -4.20 1.16 -32.44
N ILE A 446 -5.35 1.55 -31.87
CA ILE A 446 -5.37 2.51 -30.74
C ILE A 446 -4.83 1.85 -29.47
N ASP A 447 -3.78 2.43 -28.88
CA ASP A 447 -3.24 2.01 -27.60
C ASP A 447 -3.84 2.83 -26.44
N PRO A 448 -4.63 2.23 -25.55
CA PRO A 448 -5.19 2.93 -24.39
C PRO A 448 -4.14 3.39 -23.37
N ALA A 449 -2.89 2.90 -23.43
CA ALA A 449 -1.83 3.33 -22.54
C ALA A 449 -1.53 4.84 -22.61
N VAL A 450 -1.91 5.49 -23.72
CA VAL A 450 -1.88 6.95 -23.89
C VAL A 450 -2.70 7.66 -22.80
N PHE A 451 -3.80 7.04 -22.34
CA PHE A 451 -4.70 7.58 -21.34
C PHE A 451 -4.57 6.88 -19.98
N VAL A 452 -4.20 5.60 -19.95
CA VAL A 452 -4.02 4.80 -18.71
C VAL A 452 -2.85 3.83 -18.88
N ALA A 453 -1.67 4.16 -18.34
CA ALA A 453 -0.44 3.39 -18.55
C ALA A 453 -0.52 1.88 -18.21
N ALA A 454 -1.42 1.49 -17.29
CA ALA A 454 -1.61 0.09 -16.91
C ALA A 454 -2.38 -0.75 -17.96
N LEU A 455 -2.93 -0.12 -19.00
CA LEU A 455 -3.78 -0.74 -20.03
C LEU A 455 -3.18 -0.65 -21.45
N PRO A 456 -1.92 -1.08 -21.68
CA PRO A 456 -1.36 -1.10 -23.03
C PRO A 456 -2.13 -2.06 -23.93
N GLY A 457 -2.41 -1.66 -25.17
CA GLY A 457 -3.20 -2.46 -26.09
C GLY A 457 -3.13 -2.01 -27.55
N ASP A 458 -3.88 -2.72 -28.37
CA ASP A 458 -4.13 -2.43 -29.78
C ASP A 458 -5.63 -2.64 -30.02
N LEU A 459 -6.38 -1.55 -30.06
CA LEU A 459 -7.83 -1.55 -30.20
C LEU A 459 -8.24 -1.20 -31.64
N ASN A 460 -9.08 -2.06 -32.21
CA ASN A 460 -9.60 -1.99 -33.57
C ASN A 460 -11.11 -2.20 -33.55
N GLY A 461 -11.87 -1.44 -34.33
CA GLY A 461 -13.32 -1.66 -34.41
C GLY A 461 -14.11 -0.38 -34.57
N GLN A 462 -15.40 -0.46 -34.27
CA GLN A 462 -16.33 0.66 -34.47
C GLN A 462 -17.00 1.05 -33.17
N LEU A 463 -17.16 2.36 -33.00
CA LEU A 463 -17.92 2.99 -31.94
C LEU A 463 -18.93 3.94 -32.58
N ASN A 464 -20.21 3.69 -32.35
CA ASN A 464 -21.30 4.54 -32.81
C ASN A 464 -22.03 5.11 -31.61
N SER A 465 -22.39 6.39 -31.69
CA SER A 465 -23.17 7.05 -30.64
C SER A 465 -24.10 8.07 -31.28
N ARG A 466 -25.39 8.00 -30.96
CA ARG A 466 -26.38 9.00 -31.33
C ARG A 466 -27.16 9.43 -30.10
N GLY A 467 -27.46 10.71 -29.97
CA GLY A 467 -28.20 11.18 -28.81
C GLY A 467 -28.87 12.52 -29.01
N GLN A 468 -29.76 12.87 -28.09
CA GLN A 468 -30.46 14.14 -28.02
C GLN A 468 -30.69 14.51 -26.55
N LEU A 469 -30.31 15.72 -26.17
CA LEU A 469 -30.50 16.34 -24.87
C LEU A 469 -31.44 17.53 -25.03
N GLN A 470 -32.66 17.43 -24.48
CA GLN A 470 -33.65 18.50 -24.45
C GLN A 470 -34.02 18.82 -23.00
N GLY A 471 -33.60 19.99 -22.50
CA GLY A 471 -33.61 20.27 -21.06
C GLY A 471 -32.72 19.28 -20.31
N GLU A 472 -33.26 18.61 -19.29
CA GLU A 472 -32.56 17.53 -18.55
C GLU A 472 -32.81 16.12 -19.14
N GLN A 473 -33.59 16.00 -20.22
CA GLN A 473 -33.96 14.71 -20.80
C GLN A 473 -32.94 14.28 -21.86
N LEU A 474 -32.15 13.26 -21.54
CA LEU A 474 -31.21 12.63 -22.46
C LEU A 474 -31.83 11.39 -23.12
N ARG A 475 -31.84 11.35 -24.45
CA ARG A 475 -31.99 10.13 -25.25
C ARG A 475 -30.64 9.76 -25.84
N LEU A 476 -30.25 8.50 -25.72
CA LEU A 476 -28.95 8.00 -26.20
C LEU A 476 -29.15 6.63 -26.83
N GLU A 477 -28.44 6.37 -27.91
CA GLU A 477 -28.15 5.01 -28.35
C GLU A 477 -26.66 4.94 -28.70
N ALA A 478 -25.96 3.98 -28.11
CA ALA A 478 -24.56 3.73 -28.39
C ALA A 478 -24.34 2.24 -28.59
N ASP A 479 -23.53 1.90 -29.58
CA ASP A 479 -23.07 0.54 -29.83
C ASP A 479 -21.57 0.55 -30.10
N TRP A 480 -20.92 -0.52 -29.65
CA TRP A 480 -19.50 -0.70 -29.85
C TRP A 480 -19.22 -2.16 -30.18
N ASP A 481 -18.26 -2.36 -31.09
CA ASP A 481 -17.67 -3.64 -31.42
C ASP A 481 -16.17 -3.43 -31.60
N ILE A 482 -15.43 -3.70 -30.53
CA ILE A 482 -14.00 -3.43 -30.39
C ILE A 482 -13.29 -4.76 -30.21
N SER A 483 -12.25 -4.97 -30.99
CA SER A 483 -11.41 -6.16 -31.01
C SER A 483 -9.93 -5.77 -30.98
N GLY A 484 -9.06 -6.74 -30.72
CA GLY A 484 -7.62 -6.55 -30.81
C GLY A 484 -6.92 -7.16 -29.62
N SER A 485 -6.07 -6.39 -28.92
CA SER A 485 -5.41 -6.87 -27.72
C SER A 485 -5.36 -5.82 -26.60
N LEU A 486 -5.39 -6.28 -25.35
CA LEU A 486 -5.23 -5.45 -24.16
C LEU A 486 -4.40 -6.21 -23.14
N ARG A 487 -3.33 -5.60 -22.64
CA ARG A 487 -2.32 -6.22 -21.76
C ARG A 487 -1.79 -7.55 -22.34
N GLN A 488 -1.48 -7.55 -23.64
CA GLN A 488 -1.00 -8.71 -24.41
C GLN A 488 -2.00 -9.88 -24.48
N GLN A 489 -3.27 -9.67 -24.14
CA GLN A 489 -4.33 -10.66 -24.29
C GLN A 489 -5.30 -10.29 -25.41
N PRO A 490 -5.79 -11.24 -26.22
CA PRO A 490 -6.83 -10.98 -27.20
C PRO A 490 -8.08 -10.37 -26.55
N LEU A 491 -8.58 -9.27 -27.09
CA LEU A 491 -9.78 -8.56 -26.60
C LEU A 491 -10.91 -8.68 -27.63
N ALA A 492 -12.12 -8.95 -27.16
CA ALA A 492 -13.37 -8.72 -27.87
C ALA A 492 -14.38 -8.08 -26.90
N LEU A 493 -14.74 -6.84 -27.17
CA LEU A 493 -15.62 -6.00 -26.37
C LEU A 493 -16.77 -5.54 -27.27
N SER A 494 -17.99 -5.99 -26.97
CA SER A 494 -19.18 -5.59 -27.72
C SER A 494 -20.33 -5.27 -26.79
N GLY A 495 -21.20 -4.35 -27.21
CA GLY A 495 -22.39 -4.03 -26.44
C GLY A 495 -23.25 -2.96 -27.08
N ARG A 496 -24.46 -2.81 -26.51
CA ARG A 496 -25.43 -1.81 -26.93
C ARG A 496 -26.11 -1.20 -25.71
N LEU A 497 -26.00 0.12 -25.60
CA LEU A 497 -26.55 0.94 -24.53
C LEU A 497 -27.57 1.91 -25.11
N GLU A 498 -28.76 1.93 -24.53
CA GLU A 498 -29.81 2.88 -24.90
C GLU A 498 -30.25 3.65 -23.65
N LYS A 499 -30.56 4.93 -23.79
CA LYS A 499 -31.26 5.72 -22.78
C LYS A 499 -32.56 6.22 -23.39
N LEU A 500 -33.68 5.77 -22.83
CA LEU A 500 -35.02 6.15 -23.22
C LEU A 500 -35.66 6.93 -22.06
N GLN A 501 -35.70 8.26 -22.17
CA GLN A 501 -36.14 9.14 -21.07
C GLN A 501 -35.30 8.92 -19.80
N ASN A 502 -35.89 8.31 -18.76
CA ASN A 502 -35.23 8.02 -17.49
C ASN A 502 -34.63 6.60 -17.41
N ASP A 503 -34.87 5.76 -18.41
CA ASP A 503 -34.45 4.37 -18.39
C ASP A 503 -33.17 4.17 -19.22
N TRP A 504 -32.10 3.74 -18.57
CA TRP A 504 -30.96 3.14 -19.25
C TRP A 504 -31.23 1.66 -19.51
N LEU A 505 -30.91 1.19 -20.71
CA LEU A 505 -31.05 -0.19 -21.12
C LEU A 505 -29.73 -0.65 -21.76
N LEU A 506 -28.99 -1.49 -21.04
CA LEU A 506 -27.86 -2.24 -21.55
C LEU A 506 -28.39 -3.59 -22.06
N GLN A 507 -28.64 -3.67 -23.37
CA GLN A 507 -29.27 -4.86 -23.98
C GLN A 507 -28.36 -6.08 -23.88
N GLN A 508 -27.07 -5.88 -24.15
CA GLN A 508 -26.02 -6.87 -24.02
C GLN A 508 -24.69 -6.15 -23.77
N LEU A 509 -23.90 -6.67 -22.85
CA LEU A 509 -22.48 -6.42 -22.69
C LEU A 509 -21.77 -7.75 -22.81
N ARG A 510 -20.76 -7.83 -23.67
CA ARG A 510 -19.82 -8.95 -23.75
C ARG A 510 -18.41 -8.40 -23.73
N VAL A 511 -17.66 -8.74 -22.69
CA VAL A 511 -16.24 -8.47 -22.57
C VAL A 511 -15.53 -9.82 -22.57
N ARG A 512 -14.59 -10.04 -23.47
CA ARG A 512 -13.73 -11.22 -23.53
C ARG A 512 -12.29 -10.72 -23.62
N GLN A 513 -11.46 -11.03 -22.63
CA GLN A 513 -10.04 -10.69 -22.64
C GLN A 513 -9.22 -11.94 -22.29
N GLY A 514 -8.58 -12.55 -23.28
CA GLY A 514 -7.92 -13.85 -23.13
C GLY A 514 -8.91 -14.90 -22.62
N ALA A 515 -8.67 -15.44 -21.42
CA ALA A 515 -9.56 -16.40 -20.76
C ALA A 515 -10.67 -15.74 -19.92
N ASN A 516 -10.62 -14.42 -19.70
CA ASN A 516 -11.62 -13.71 -18.90
C ASN A 516 -12.85 -13.36 -19.72
N SER A 517 -14.01 -13.43 -19.07
CA SER A 517 -15.27 -13.02 -19.66
C SER A 517 -16.25 -12.40 -18.69
N ILE A 518 -16.97 -11.39 -19.18
CA ILE A 518 -18.09 -10.74 -18.51
C ILE A 518 -19.22 -10.66 -19.53
N ASP A 519 -20.34 -11.28 -19.22
CA ASP A 519 -21.55 -11.23 -20.04
C ASP A 519 -22.71 -10.69 -19.17
N GLY A 520 -23.48 -9.74 -19.67
CA GLY A 520 -24.55 -9.18 -18.86
C GLY A 520 -25.53 -8.30 -19.61
N ARG A 521 -26.63 -7.98 -18.90
CA ARG A 521 -27.67 -7.06 -19.34
C ARG A 521 -28.20 -6.31 -18.13
N ALA A 522 -28.64 -5.08 -18.33
CA ALA A 522 -29.21 -4.28 -17.25
C ALA A 522 -30.24 -3.28 -17.79
N ARG A 523 -31.20 -2.94 -16.94
CA ARG A 523 -32.10 -1.83 -17.07
C ARG A 523 -32.01 -1.00 -15.78
N TRP A 524 -31.85 0.30 -15.93
CA TRP A 524 -31.80 1.25 -14.84
C TRP A 524 -32.79 2.38 -15.10
N GLY A 525 -33.98 2.26 -14.52
CA GLY A 525 -35.10 3.21 -14.67
C GLY A 525 -35.71 3.57 -13.32
N GLU A 526 -37.03 3.78 -13.24
CA GLU A 526 -37.75 3.76 -11.95
C GLU A 526 -37.52 2.44 -11.20
N ARG A 527 -37.43 1.35 -11.98
CA ARG A 527 -36.96 0.06 -11.50
C ARG A 527 -35.60 -0.29 -12.08
N VAL A 528 -34.79 -0.90 -11.23
CA VAL A 528 -33.50 -1.48 -11.60
C VAL A 528 -33.69 -2.98 -11.73
N ASP A 529 -33.16 -3.56 -12.81
CA ASP A 529 -33.07 -5.00 -13.03
C ASP A 529 -31.82 -5.28 -13.85
N GLY A 530 -30.94 -6.15 -13.39
CA GLY A 530 -29.72 -6.46 -14.13
C GLY A 530 -29.07 -7.73 -13.65
N ARG A 531 -28.34 -8.38 -14.56
CA ARG A 531 -27.52 -9.54 -14.25
C ARG A 531 -26.24 -9.49 -15.05
N PHE A 532 -25.12 -9.68 -14.36
CA PHE A 532 -23.79 -9.80 -14.92
C PHE A 532 -23.19 -11.12 -14.45
N ASP A 533 -22.89 -12.01 -15.38
CA ASP A 533 -22.19 -13.25 -15.13
C ASP A 533 -20.68 -12.99 -15.38
N LEU A 534 -19.87 -13.36 -14.38
CA LEU A 534 -18.43 -13.13 -14.35
C LEU A 534 -17.71 -14.49 -14.42
N GLN A 535 -16.77 -14.62 -15.35
CA GLN A 535 -15.84 -15.75 -15.42
C GLN A 535 -14.46 -15.18 -15.74
N LEU A 536 -13.73 -14.79 -14.70
CA LEU A 536 -12.41 -14.18 -14.79
C LEU A 536 -11.35 -15.25 -14.46
N ASP A 537 -11.05 -16.12 -15.42
CA ASP A 537 -10.16 -17.28 -15.23
C ASP A 537 -8.68 -16.90 -15.02
N ASN A 538 -8.28 -15.67 -15.33
CA ASN A 538 -6.91 -15.18 -15.10
C ASN A 538 -6.90 -13.66 -14.78
N LEU A 539 -7.00 -13.32 -13.50
CA LEU A 539 -7.04 -11.93 -13.01
C LEU A 539 -5.76 -11.15 -13.30
N ALA A 540 -4.59 -11.82 -13.40
CA ALA A 540 -3.30 -11.17 -13.65
C ALA A 540 -3.25 -10.41 -14.98
N THR A 541 -4.14 -10.77 -15.91
CA THR A 541 -4.26 -10.10 -17.21
C THR A 541 -5.16 -8.87 -17.20
N LEU A 542 -5.99 -8.68 -16.16
CA LEU A 542 -6.85 -7.51 -16.01
C LEU A 542 -6.10 -6.31 -15.41
N TRP A 543 -5.33 -6.53 -14.35
CA TRP A 543 -4.56 -5.48 -13.68
C TRP A 543 -3.21 -5.99 -13.15
N PRO A 544 -2.15 -5.15 -13.08
CA PRO A 544 -0.89 -5.51 -12.41
C PRO A 544 -1.12 -5.90 -10.94
N GLY A 545 -0.36 -6.88 -10.43
CA GLY A 545 -0.45 -7.33 -9.03
C GLY A 545 -1.56 -8.34 -8.75
N LEU A 546 -2.63 -8.39 -9.57
CA LEU A 546 -3.70 -9.39 -9.42
C LEU A 546 -3.23 -10.80 -9.79
N LYS A 547 -3.76 -11.81 -9.11
CA LYS A 547 -3.47 -13.25 -9.33
C LYS A 547 -4.75 -14.08 -9.17
N GLY A 548 -4.75 -15.29 -9.75
CA GLY A 548 -5.84 -16.25 -9.58
C GLY A 548 -7.03 -16.05 -10.51
N SER A 549 -8.17 -16.59 -10.11
CA SER A 549 -9.43 -16.59 -10.86
C SER A 549 -10.61 -16.16 -9.98
N LEU A 550 -11.63 -15.57 -10.59
CA LEU A 550 -12.87 -15.15 -9.92
C LEU A 550 -14.06 -15.38 -10.84
N GLY A 551 -15.04 -16.16 -10.39
CA GLY A 551 -16.27 -16.43 -11.12
C GLY A 551 -17.51 -16.20 -10.25
N GLY A 552 -18.65 -15.92 -10.86
CA GLY A 552 -19.88 -15.68 -10.11
C GLY A 552 -20.87 -14.82 -10.86
N TYR A 553 -21.78 -14.19 -10.13
CA TYR A 553 -22.73 -13.25 -10.72
C TYR A 553 -23.03 -12.08 -9.80
N LEU A 554 -23.43 -10.98 -10.44
CA LEU A 554 -23.98 -9.79 -9.81
C LEU A 554 -25.41 -9.61 -10.32
N GLN A 555 -26.35 -9.43 -9.41
CA GLN A 555 -27.75 -9.18 -9.71
C GLN A 555 -28.17 -7.83 -9.10
N LEU A 556 -28.74 -6.98 -9.95
CA LEU A 556 -29.30 -5.69 -9.57
C LEU A 556 -30.82 -5.79 -9.62
N GLY A 557 -31.50 -5.12 -8.70
CA GLY A 557 -32.96 -5.18 -8.56
C GLY A 557 -33.53 -3.96 -7.87
N GLY A 558 -34.86 -3.91 -7.70
CA GLY A 558 -35.52 -2.94 -6.83
C GLY A 558 -35.82 -1.58 -7.47
N ASP A 559 -35.89 -0.56 -6.62
CA ASP A 559 -36.22 0.84 -6.98
C ASP A 559 -34.93 1.62 -7.21
N SER A 560 -34.88 2.58 -8.14
CA SER A 560 -33.64 3.33 -8.39
C SER A 560 -33.24 4.30 -7.28
N ALA A 561 -34.15 4.69 -6.38
CA ALA A 561 -33.80 5.42 -5.16
C ALA A 561 -33.23 4.50 -4.06
N ALA A 562 -33.41 3.19 -4.20
CA ALA A 562 -32.93 2.18 -3.26
C ALA A 562 -32.61 0.86 -3.99
N PRO A 563 -31.59 0.83 -4.88
CA PRO A 563 -31.33 -0.34 -5.70
C PRO A 563 -30.83 -1.49 -4.84
N GLN A 564 -31.35 -2.67 -5.10
CA GLN A 564 -30.95 -3.92 -4.45
C GLN A 564 -29.79 -4.52 -5.23
N LEU A 565 -28.73 -4.91 -4.52
CA LEU A 565 -27.56 -5.59 -5.05
C LEU A 565 -27.46 -6.95 -4.36
N ALA A 566 -27.46 -8.02 -5.14
CA ALA A 566 -27.12 -9.36 -4.68
C ALA A 566 -25.93 -9.89 -5.49
N SER A 567 -24.93 -10.47 -4.82
CA SER A 567 -23.73 -11.00 -5.46
C SER A 567 -23.31 -12.32 -4.84
N VAL A 568 -22.91 -13.26 -5.68
CA VAL A 568 -22.25 -14.50 -5.27
C VAL A 568 -20.99 -14.64 -6.10
N LEU A 569 -19.83 -14.54 -5.46
CA LEU A 569 -18.52 -14.62 -6.10
C LEU A 569 -17.72 -15.77 -5.46
N ARG A 570 -17.04 -16.53 -6.31
CA ARG A 570 -16.13 -17.61 -5.93
C ARG A 570 -14.79 -17.39 -6.62
N GLY A 571 -13.71 -17.39 -5.89
CA GLY A 571 -12.37 -17.22 -6.41
C GLY A 571 -11.45 -18.35 -6.00
N ALA A 572 -10.46 -18.64 -6.85
CA ALA A 572 -9.41 -19.60 -6.57
C ALA A 572 -8.05 -18.95 -6.83
N GLY A 573 -7.17 -19.01 -5.81
CA GLY A 573 -5.84 -18.40 -5.82
C GLY A 573 -5.85 -16.89 -5.99
N VAL A 574 -6.91 -16.20 -5.54
CA VAL A 574 -7.07 -14.75 -5.68
C VAL A 574 -5.98 -14.05 -4.89
N GLY A 575 -5.20 -13.19 -5.55
CA GLY A 575 -4.15 -12.44 -4.87
C GLY A 575 -4.02 -11.02 -5.39
N LEU A 576 -3.45 -10.16 -4.55
CA LEU A 576 -3.03 -8.81 -4.86
C LEU A 576 -1.65 -8.60 -4.21
N ASP A 577 -0.63 -8.42 -5.04
CA ASP A 577 0.76 -8.27 -4.62
C ASP A 577 1.24 -9.47 -3.76
N GLY A 578 1.54 -9.24 -2.48
CA GLY A 578 1.96 -10.25 -1.50
C GLY A 578 0.82 -11.00 -0.81
N LEU A 579 -0.41 -10.49 -0.86
CA LEU A 579 -1.58 -11.15 -0.27
C LEU A 579 -2.17 -12.16 -1.25
N GLN A 580 -2.41 -13.39 -0.80
CA GLN A 580 -3.05 -14.43 -1.59
C GLN A 580 -4.04 -15.23 -0.75
N VAL A 581 -5.17 -15.59 -1.37
CA VAL A 581 -6.24 -16.41 -0.80
C VAL A 581 -6.44 -17.61 -1.72
N GLU A 582 -6.32 -18.82 -1.20
CA GLU A 582 -6.45 -20.04 -2.00
C GLU A 582 -7.88 -20.24 -2.50
N SER A 583 -8.87 -20.03 -1.64
CA SER A 583 -10.28 -20.13 -1.97
C SER A 583 -11.04 -18.97 -1.34
N LEU A 584 -11.80 -18.22 -2.13
CA LEU A 584 -12.58 -17.09 -1.68
C LEU A 584 -14.05 -17.32 -2.05
N ASN A 585 -14.97 -17.30 -1.09
CA ASN A 585 -16.39 -17.17 -1.36
C ASN A 585 -16.91 -15.88 -0.74
N LEU A 586 -17.70 -15.14 -1.51
CA LEU A 586 -18.34 -13.91 -1.09
C LEU A 586 -19.81 -13.98 -1.46
N ASP A 587 -20.68 -13.84 -0.47
CA ASP A 587 -22.12 -13.72 -0.61
C ASP A 587 -22.54 -12.38 -0.01
N ALA A 588 -23.10 -11.49 -0.84
CA ALA A 588 -23.55 -10.18 -0.37
C ALA A 588 -24.95 -9.87 -0.87
N ASN A 589 -25.76 -9.26 -0.01
CA ASN A 589 -27.05 -8.70 -0.34
C ASN A 589 -27.24 -7.37 0.40
N THR A 590 -27.56 -6.32 -0.35
CA THR A 590 -27.77 -4.98 0.22
C THR A 590 -28.80 -4.18 -0.57
N THR A 591 -29.34 -3.14 0.07
CA THR A 591 -30.10 -2.09 -0.61
C THR A 591 -29.32 -0.78 -0.50
N LEU A 592 -28.96 -0.19 -1.63
CA LEU A 592 -28.12 1.00 -1.74
C LEU A 592 -28.94 2.28 -1.48
N ASN A 593 -29.35 2.49 -0.23
CA ASN A 593 -29.99 3.72 0.24
C ASN A 593 -29.20 4.31 1.43
N GLU A 594 -29.66 5.42 2.01
CA GLU A 594 -28.99 6.05 3.17
C GLU A 594 -28.86 5.13 4.39
N GLN A 595 -29.80 4.18 4.57
CA GLN A 595 -29.73 3.20 5.65
C GLN A 595 -28.72 2.08 5.36
N LEU A 596 -28.48 1.77 4.08
CA LEU A 596 -27.60 0.72 3.57
C LEU A 596 -27.71 -0.60 4.36
N PRO A 597 -28.89 -1.25 4.41
CA PRO A 597 -29.02 -2.56 5.05
C PRO A 597 -28.14 -3.58 4.31
N LEU A 598 -27.11 -4.09 4.97
CA LEU A 598 -26.10 -4.97 4.41
C LEU A 598 -26.13 -6.32 5.12
N ASN A 599 -26.10 -7.40 4.34
CA ASN A 599 -25.70 -8.73 4.77
C ASN A 599 -24.56 -9.17 3.87
N LEU A 600 -23.38 -9.36 4.43
CA LEU A 600 -22.18 -9.80 3.73
C LEU A 600 -21.60 -10.99 4.50
N ALA A 601 -21.35 -12.09 3.80
CA ALA A 601 -20.60 -13.23 4.29
C ALA A 601 -19.40 -13.47 3.36
N VAL A 602 -18.21 -13.57 3.95
CA VAL A 602 -16.96 -13.85 3.23
C VAL A 602 -16.29 -15.03 3.90
N THR A 603 -15.93 -16.04 3.12
CA THR A 603 -15.06 -17.13 3.58
C THR A 603 -13.80 -17.15 2.71
N GLY A 604 -12.64 -16.97 3.32
CA GLY A 604 -11.34 -17.12 2.68
C GLY A 604 -10.60 -18.30 3.29
N GLN A 605 -10.05 -19.20 2.48
CA GLN A 605 -9.21 -20.31 2.95
C GLN A 605 -7.78 -20.13 2.46
N GLY A 606 -6.82 -20.59 3.27
CA GLY A 606 -5.40 -20.57 2.92
C GLY A 606 -4.88 -19.16 2.66
N ILE A 607 -5.29 -18.18 3.47
CA ILE A 607 -4.81 -16.80 3.35
C ILE A 607 -3.34 -16.77 3.71
N ARG A 608 -2.53 -16.16 2.85
CA ARG A 608 -1.10 -15.95 3.06
C ARG A 608 -0.72 -14.51 2.75
N SER A 609 0.25 -14.00 3.48
CA SER A 609 0.97 -12.77 3.15
C SER A 609 2.44 -13.15 2.96
N ASP A 610 2.92 -13.07 1.73
CA ASP A 610 4.25 -13.56 1.33
C ASP A 610 4.44 -15.02 1.79
N ASP A 611 5.43 -15.29 2.64
CA ASP A 611 5.75 -16.63 3.17
C ASP A 611 4.96 -17.00 4.44
N THR A 612 4.09 -16.11 4.95
CA THR A 612 3.37 -16.31 6.22
C THR A 612 1.93 -16.78 5.98
N GLN A 613 1.56 -17.94 6.52
CA GLN A 613 0.19 -18.48 6.48
C GLN A 613 -0.69 -17.81 7.55
N LEU A 614 -1.56 -16.88 7.14
CA LEU A 614 -2.47 -16.15 8.02
C LEU A 614 -3.67 -17.00 8.47
N GLY A 615 -4.06 -18.02 7.69
CA GLY A 615 -5.13 -18.97 8.06
C GLY A 615 -6.40 -18.85 7.22
N ASP A 616 -7.51 -19.34 7.76
CA ASP A 616 -8.84 -19.38 7.17
C ASP A 616 -9.74 -18.35 7.83
N LEU A 617 -10.26 -17.40 7.05
CA LEU A 617 -11.13 -16.31 7.49
C LEU A 617 -12.60 -16.63 7.24
N GLN A 618 -13.43 -16.45 8.25
CA GLN A 618 -14.88 -16.28 8.11
C GLN A 618 -15.27 -14.90 8.63
N LEU A 619 -15.91 -14.11 7.77
CA LEU A 619 -16.33 -12.76 8.09
C LEU A 619 -17.82 -12.61 7.78
N THR A 620 -18.61 -12.15 8.74
CA THR A 620 -20.02 -11.82 8.55
C THR A 620 -20.27 -10.38 8.99
N LEU A 621 -20.80 -9.55 8.10
CA LEU A 621 -21.22 -8.18 8.39
C LEU A 621 -22.72 -8.06 8.16
N ARG A 622 -23.46 -7.67 9.20
CA ARG A 622 -24.92 -7.53 9.16
C ARG A 622 -25.40 -6.23 9.78
N GLY A 623 -26.49 -5.65 9.27
CA GLY A 623 -27.13 -4.48 9.86
C GLY A 623 -27.25 -3.32 8.88
N ARG A 624 -27.22 -2.08 9.38
CA ARG A 624 -27.34 -0.83 8.62
C ARG A 624 -26.08 0.01 8.79
N ARG A 625 -25.87 1.00 7.90
CA ARG A 625 -24.75 1.96 8.01
C ARG A 625 -24.62 2.54 9.42
N ALA A 626 -25.72 3.02 10.00
CA ALA A 626 -25.75 3.62 11.34
C ALA A 626 -25.72 2.62 12.51
N ALA A 627 -25.87 1.31 12.27
CA ALA A 627 -25.84 0.26 13.28
C ALA A 627 -25.60 -1.11 12.63
N HIS A 628 -24.37 -1.60 12.66
CA HIS A 628 -23.95 -2.87 12.06
C HIS A 628 -23.11 -3.69 13.04
N GLU A 629 -23.05 -5.00 12.81
CA GLU A 629 -22.25 -5.95 13.55
C GLU A 629 -21.35 -6.71 12.57
N LEU A 630 -20.06 -6.76 12.90
CA LEU A 630 -19.03 -7.51 12.21
C LEU A 630 -18.58 -8.66 13.11
N LEU A 631 -18.73 -9.88 12.62
CA LEU A 631 -18.18 -11.09 13.23
C LEU A 631 -17.02 -11.56 12.36
N LEU A 632 -15.86 -11.78 12.97
CA LEU A 632 -14.64 -12.24 12.30
C LEU A 632 -14.13 -13.45 13.06
N SER A 633 -13.87 -14.54 12.35
CA SER A 633 -13.19 -15.74 12.84
C SER A 633 -12.02 -16.05 11.91
N LEU A 634 -10.82 -16.18 12.46
CA LEU A 634 -9.61 -16.58 11.78
C LEU A 634 -9.09 -17.85 12.47
N GLN A 635 -8.84 -18.92 11.71
CA GLN A 635 -8.43 -20.22 12.25
C GLN A 635 -7.30 -20.83 11.40
N ASN A 636 -6.56 -21.80 11.94
CA ASN A 636 -5.56 -22.58 11.18
C ASN A 636 -4.43 -21.72 10.56
N GLY A 637 -4.08 -20.62 11.23
CA GLY A 637 -3.02 -19.69 10.81
C GLY A 637 -1.86 -19.62 11.80
N VAL A 638 -1.05 -18.57 11.68
CA VAL A 638 -0.06 -18.20 12.72
C VAL A 638 -0.76 -17.89 14.04
N ALA A 639 -1.95 -17.29 13.99
CA ALA A 639 -2.77 -17.00 15.15
C ALA A 639 -4.25 -17.20 14.81
N ASP A 640 -5.02 -17.66 15.79
CA ASP A 640 -6.47 -17.74 15.73
C ASP A 640 -7.08 -16.45 16.30
N ALA A 641 -8.22 -16.01 15.77
CA ALA A 641 -8.90 -14.80 16.24
C ALA A 641 -10.41 -14.90 16.08
N ASP A 642 -11.16 -14.73 17.17
CA ASP A 642 -12.62 -14.62 17.16
C ASP A 642 -13.04 -13.26 17.72
N LEU A 643 -13.46 -12.35 16.84
CA LEU A 643 -13.78 -10.96 17.15
C LEU A 643 -15.24 -10.64 16.80
N ALA A 644 -15.91 -9.88 17.69
CA ALA A 644 -17.23 -9.32 17.44
C ALA A 644 -17.23 -7.80 17.66
N LEU A 645 -17.50 -7.04 16.60
CA LEU A 645 -17.51 -5.58 16.61
C LEU A 645 -18.90 -5.05 16.29
N GLY A 646 -19.44 -4.16 17.12
CA GLY A 646 -20.61 -3.35 16.79
C GLY A 646 -20.17 -1.97 16.32
N GLY A 647 -20.77 -1.42 15.26
CA GLY A 647 -20.34 -0.16 14.65
C GLY A 647 -21.46 0.70 14.11
N ALA A 648 -21.18 2.00 13.99
CA ALA A 648 -22.02 3.02 13.37
C ALA A 648 -21.13 3.91 12.50
N LEU A 649 -21.47 4.00 11.21
CA LEU A 649 -20.79 4.86 10.25
C LEU A 649 -21.67 6.08 9.93
N ASP A 650 -21.13 7.28 10.08
CA ASP A 650 -21.72 8.51 9.51
C ASP A 650 -20.80 9.11 8.45
N ASP A 651 -21.03 10.36 8.04
CA ASP A 651 -20.22 11.02 7.00
C ASP A 651 -18.84 11.46 7.47
N THR A 652 -18.60 11.48 8.78
CA THR A 652 -17.37 12.03 9.39
C THR A 652 -16.56 10.98 10.14
N ALA A 653 -17.20 9.93 10.65
CA ALA A 653 -16.57 8.96 11.53
C ALA A 653 -17.22 7.57 11.46
N TRP A 654 -16.39 6.56 11.71
CA TRP A 654 -16.85 5.25 12.16
C TRP A 654 -16.63 5.14 13.66
N ARG A 655 -17.72 4.89 14.42
CA ARG A 655 -17.68 4.66 15.86
C ARG A 655 -18.15 3.25 16.14
N GLY A 656 -17.33 2.46 16.82
CA GLY A 656 -17.65 1.08 17.13
C GLY A 656 -17.19 0.66 18.50
N THR A 657 -17.48 -0.59 18.82
CA THR A 657 -17.13 -1.26 20.07
C THR A 657 -16.69 -2.68 19.74
N LEU A 658 -15.49 -3.06 20.18
CA LEU A 658 -15.07 -4.45 20.21
C LEU A 658 -15.76 -5.08 21.42
N THR A 659 -16.80 -5.88 21.19
CA THR A 659 -17.66 -6.44 22.23
C THR A 659 -17.21 -7.80 22.71
N ARG A 660 -16.50 -8.55 21.85
CA ARG A 660 -15.87 -9.82 22.16
C ARG A 660 -14.57 -9.91 21.38
N GLY A 661 -13.54 -10.46 22.01
CA GLY A 661 -12.30 -10.80 21.35
C GLY A 661 -11.65 -11.99 22.04
N GLU A 662 -11.32 -13.01 21.28
CA GLU A 662 -10.46 -14.11 21.69
C GLU A 662 -9.34 -14.22 20.66
N LEU A 663 -8.09 -14.19 21.10
CA LEU A 663 -6.92 -14.33 20.24
C LEU A 663 -6.12 -15.53 20.73
N GLY A 664 -5.85 -16.48 19.84
CA GLY A 664 -5.11 -17.71 20.11
C GLY A 664 -3.75 -17.69 19.41
N TYR A 665 -2.69 -18.08 20.10
CA TYR A 665 -1.37 -18.34 19.52
C TYR A 665 -0.71 -19.48 20.30
N GLU A 666 -0.52 -20.65 19.68
CA GLU A 666 -0.03 -21.85 20.37
C GLU A 666 -0.82 -22.15 21.66
N GLN A 667 -0.19 -22.11 22.85
CA GLN A 667 -0.87 -22.26 24.14
C GLN A 667 -1.44 -20.96 24.73
N PHE A 668 -1.21 -19.81 24.09
CA PHE A 668 -1.71 -18.50 24.54
C PHE A 668 -3.13 -18.25 24.04
N GLN A 669 -4.01 -17.86 24.94
CA GLN A 669 -5.39 -17.48 24.67
C GLN A 669 -5.74 -16.17 25.37
N LEU A 670 -5.60 -15.06 24.65
CA LEU A 670 -5.96 -13.74 25.14
C LEU A 670 -7.47 -13.52 24.98
N VAL A 671 -8.18 -13.35 26.10
CA VAL A 671 -9.63 -13.10 26.13
C VAL A 671 -9.91 -11.69 26.59
N LEU A 672 -10.64 -10.93 25.77
CA LEU A 672 -11.06 -9.57 26.08
C LEU A 672 -12.00 -9.56 27.30
N GLN A 673 -11.63 -8.83 28.35
CA GLN A 673 -12.42 -8.76 29.60
C GLN A 673 -13.56 -7.75 29.54
N GLN A 674 -13.38 -6.68 28.76
CA GLN A 674 -14.34 -5.57 28.67
C GLN A 674 -14.36 -4.98 27.26
N SER A 675 -15.50 -4.45 26.85
CA SER A 675 -15.63 -3.87 25.52
C SER A 675 -14.69 -2.68 25.34
N ALA A 676 -14.11 -2.56 24.15
CA ALA A 676 -13.24 -1.45 23.79
C ALA A 676 -13.89 -0.57 22.72
N ASP A 677 -14.10 0.71 23.00
CA ASP A 677 -14.62 1.67 22.03
C ASP A 677 -13.55 2.00 21.00
N ILE A 678 -13.95 2.08 19.73
CA ILE A 678 -13.11 2.42 18.60
C ILE A 678 -13.70 3.65 17.91
N ASP A 679 -12.94 4.74 17.81
CA ASP A 679 -13.34 5.95 17.06
C ASP A 679 -12.35 6.17 15.90
N TYR A 680 -12.85 6.09 14.67
CA TYR A 680 -12.08 6.36 13.46
C TYR A 680 -12.64 7.57 12.72
N ARG A 681 -11.85 8.65 12.63
CA ARG A 681 -12.22 9.91 11.95
C ARG A 681 -11.72 9.92 10.51
N LEU A 682 -12.66 9.93 9.55
CA LEU A 682 -12.38 9.77 8.12
C LEU A 682 -11.54 10.93 7.53
N GLY A 683 -11.84 12.18 7.90
CA GLY A 683 -11.24 13.37 7.27
C GLY A 683 -9.73 13.54 7.46
N TYR A 684 -9.14 12.96 8.51
CA TYR A 684 -7.70 13.01 8.79
C TYR A 684 -7.13 11.69 9.32
N GLY A 685 -7.87 10.58 9.16
CA GLY A 685 -7.41 9.22 9.43
C GLY A 685 -7.05 8.93 10.90
N ARG A 686 -7.71 9.55 11.88
CA ARG A 686 -7.39 9.34 13.30
C ARG A 686 -8.11 8.14 13.86
N LEU A 687 -7.36 7.13 14.33
CA LEU A 687 -7.87 5.93 14.99
C LEU A 687 -7.58 6.00 16.49
N GLN A 688 -8.62 5.90 17.31
CA GLN A 688 -8.51 5.85 18.76
C GLN A 688 -9.19 4.60 19.32
N LEU A 689 -8.60 4.05 20.38
CA LEU A 689 -9.08 2.85 21.07
C LEU A 689 -9.19 3.16 22.56
N SER A 690 -10.32 2.85 23.20
CA SER A 690 -10.49 3.07 24.64
C SER A 690 -9.67 2.09 25.47
N GLY A 691 -9.58 2.38 26.77
CA GLY A 691 -8.89 1.48 27.70
C GLY A 691 -9.62 0.15 27.84
N HIS A 692 -8.89 -0.95 27.73
CA HIS A 692 -9.41 -2.31 27.77
C HIS A 692 -8.31 -3.28 28.21
N CYS A 693 -8.69 -4.46 28.68
CA CYS A 693 -7.74 -5.49 29.12
C CYS A 693 -8.03 -6.82 28.43
N TRP A 694 -6.96 -7.52 28.10
CA TRP A 694 -6.94 -8.91 27.64
C TRP A 694 -6.41 -9.79 28.76
N GLN A 695 -7.05 -10.92 29.00
CA GLN A 695 -6.66 -11.88 30.04
C GLN A 695 -6.04 -13.11 29.39
N GLN A 696 -4.90 -13.55 29.92
CA GLN A 696 -4.27 -14.84 29.61
C GLN A 696 -4.03 -15.54 30.95
N ALA A 697 -4.74 -16.65 31.23
CA ALA A 697 -4.69 -17.30 32.54
C ALA A 697 -4.84 -16.31 33.71
N SER A 698 -3.81 -16.11 34.54
CA SER A 698 -3.79 -15.09 35.61
C SER A 698 -3.28 -13.71 35.16
N ALA A 699 -2.61 -13.63 34.02
CA ALA A 699 -2.01 -12.42 33.48
C ALA A 699 -3.04 -11.47 32.84
N SER A 700 -2.80 -10.16 32.96
CA SER A 700 -3.60 -9.14 32.28
C SER A 700 -2.74 -8.21 31.43
N LEU A 701 -3.10 -8.04 30.17
CA LEU A 701 -2.53 -7.03 29.26
C LEU A 701 -3.55 -5.91 29.08
N CYS A 702 -3.32 -4.78 29.74
CA CYS A 702 -4.22 -3.64 29.78
C CYS A 702 -3.69 -2.48 28.95
N PHE A 703 -4.52 -1.95 28.06
CA PHE A 703 -4.32 -0.65 27.43
C PHE A 703 -4.90 0.42 28.36
N ASN A 704 -4.03 1.27 28.92
CA ASN A 704 -4.38 2.22 29.97
C ASN A 704 -4.96 3.50 29.37
N GLY A 705 -6.25 3.73 29.58
CA GLY A 705 -6.94 4.91 29.04
C GLY A 705 -7.04 4.90 27.51
N GLN A 706 -7.20 6.08 26.92
CA GLN A 706 -7.42 6.21 25.48
C GLN A 706 -6.11 6.18 24.69
N GLN A 707 -5.99 5.19 23.81
CA GLN A 707 -4.89 5.01 22.88
C GLN A 707 -5.18 5.78 21.60
N THR A 708 -4.15 6.37 20.99
CA THR A 708 -4.23 6.88 19.61
C THR A 708 -3.28 6.03 18.77
N LEU A 709 -3.80 5.33 17.76
CA LEU A 709 -3.03 4.39 16.94
C LEU A 709 -2.58 5.02 15.61
N MET A 710 -3.34 5.99 15.11
CA MET A 710 -3.07 6.73 13.88
C MET A 710 -3.62 8.17 13.95
N PRO A 711 -3.07 9.12 13.18
CA PRO A 711 -1.78 9.05 12.48
C PRO A 711 -0.59 9.23 13.43
N GLU A 712 -0.80 9.84 14.59
CA GLU A 712 0.14 9.90 15.70
C GLU A 712 -0.11 8.71 16.63
N ARG A 713 0.96 8.12 17.18
CA ARG A 713 0.85 6.98 18.09
C ARG A 713 1.01 7.49 19.51
N LYS A 714 0.05 7.17 20.36
CA LYS A 714 0.13 7.30 21.81
C LYS A 714 -0.37 5.99 22.39
N VAL A 715 0.54 5.20 22.91
CA VAL A 715 0.29 3.88 23.46
C VAL A 715 0.75 3.85 24.92
N ASP A 716 -0.12 3.44 25.81
CA ASP A 716 0.14 3.20 27.23
C ASP A 716 -0.46 1.83 27.55
N LEU A 717 0.39 0.85 27.83
CA LEU A 717 0.00 -0.52 28.11
C LEU A 717 0.74 -1.06 29.33
N SER A 718 0.06 -1.89 30.12
CA SER A 718 0.64 -2.63 31.24
C SER A 718 0.38 -4.12 31.07
N LEU A 719 1.42 -4.92 31.34
CA LEU A 719 1.34 -6.36 31.55
C LEU A 719 1.44 -6.59 33.05
N ASN A 720 0.44 -7.23 33.66
CA ASN A 720 0.44 -7.54 35.09
C ASN A 720 0.36 -9.05 35.29
N ASP A 721 1.17 -9.55 36.22
CA ASP A 721 1.14 -10.92 36.74
C ASP A 721 1.26 -12.02 35.66
N PHE A 722 2.12 -11.80 34.65
CA PHE A 722 2.42 -12.83 33.65
C PHE A 722 3.28 -13.94 34.27
N ASP A 723 2.77 -15.16 34.31
CA ASP A 723 3.49 -16.30 34.88
C ASP A 723 4.58 -16.75 33.91
N LEU A 724 5.85 -16.58 34.30
CA LEU A 724 7.01 -17.00 33.51
C LEU A 724 7.02 -18.51 33.25
N ALA A 725 6.27 -19.31 34.02
CA ALA A 725 6.11 -20.74 33.76
C ALA A 725 5.38 -21.01 32.43
N GLU A 726 4.61 -20.07 31.90
CA GLU A 726 3.97 -20.18 30.58
C GLU A 726 4.97 -20.16 29.42
N LEU A 727 6.21 -19.73 29.67
CA LEU A 727 7.30 -19.76 28.67
C LEU A 727 7.92 -21.16 28.50
N GLN A 728 7.48 -22.17 29.26
CA GLN A 728 8.05 -23.52 29.26
C GLN A 728 8.24 -24.13 27.86
N PRO A 729 7.33 -23.96 26.88
CA PRO A 729 7.53 -24.56 25.55
C PRO A 729 8.72 -24.00 24.77
N TRP A 730 9.28 -22.87 25.19
CA TRP A 730 10.52 -22.29 24.67
C TRP A 730 11.73 -22.51 25.58
N LEU A 731 11.56 -23.21 26.71
CA LEU A 731 12.62 -23.53 27.68
C LEU A 731 12.93 -25.05 27.65
N PRO A 732 14.17 -25.48 27.96
CA PRO A 732 14.49 -26.89 28.15
C PRO A 732 13.57 -27.57 29.19
N ASP A 733 13.23 -28.85 28.99
CA ASP A 733 12.29 -29.62 29.84
C ASP A 733 12.69 -29.69 31.34
N ASP A 734 13.98 -29.56 31.60
CA ASP A 734 14.65 -29.62 32.89
C ASP A 734 14.90 -28.23 33.51
N LEU A 735 14.57 -27.16 32.79
CA LEU A 735 14.55 -25.79 33.32
C LEU A 735 13.11 -25.31 33.44
N ARG A 736 12.74 -24.84 34.63
CA ARG A 736 11.46 -24.20 34.90
C ARG A 736 11.71 -22.81 35.43
N TRP A 737 11.02 -21.82 34.88
CA TRP A 737 11.13 -20.45 35.37
C TRP A 737 9.84 -20.06 36.05
N GLN A 738 9.86 -19.94 37.37
CA GLN A 738 8.72 -19.52 38.17
C GLN A 738 8.89 -18.08 38.60
N GLY A 739 7.87 -17.26 38.38
CA GLY A 739 7.90 -15.86 38.77
C GLY A 739 6.84 -15.08 38.00
N LEU A 740 6.43 -13.96 38.57
CA LEU A 740 5.53 -13.04 37.89
C LEU A 740 6.37 -12.00 37.16
N LEU A 741 6.03 -11.78 35.89
CA LEU A 741 6.57 -10.73 35.04
C LEU A 741 5.53 -9.62 34.95
N ASN A 742 5.95 -8.42 35.28
CA ASN A 742 5.18 -7.20 35.11
C ASN A 742 5.90 -6.33 34.08
N GLY A 743 5.15 -5.57 33.30
CA GLY A 743 5.72 -4.65 32.33
C GLY A 743 4.84 -3.44 32.10
N GLN A 744 5.46 -2.34 31.71
CA GLN A 744 4.76 -1.13 31.31
C GLN A 744 5.46 -0.52 30.09
N VAL A 745 4.67 -0.17 29.07
CA VAL A 745 5.15 0.54 27.89
C VAL A 745 4.35 1.81 27.72
N GLU A 746 5.05 2.95 27.75
CA GLU A 746 4.51 4.26 27.43
C GLU A 746 5.26 4.81 26.23
N LEU A 747 4.56 4.97 25.10
CA LEU A 747 5.15 5.35 23.82
C LEU A 747 4.35 6.49 23.19
N THR A 748 5.03 7.55 22.77
CA THR A 748 4.46 8.63 21.96
C THR A 748 5.29 8.84 20.70
N GLN A 749 4.63 8.87 19.55
CA GLN A 749 5.24 9.12 18.25
C GLN A 749 4.37 10.09 17.45
N THR A 750 4.89 11.30 17.22
CA THR A 750 4.27 12.26 16.31
C THR A 750 4.66 11.97 14.86
N LEU A 751 3.82 12.39 13.91
CA LEU A 751 4.01 12.08 12.50
C LEU A 751 5.38 12.58 11.99
N GLY A 752 6.16 11.69 11.38
CA GLY A 752 7.49 12.00 10.86
C GLY A 752 8.60 12.15 11.93
N ARG A 753 8.32 11.88 13.21
CA ARG A 753 9.29 11.87 14.30
C ARG A 753 9.53 10.45 14.82
N ALA A 754 10.69 10.25 15.45
CA ALA A 754 11.02 9.00 16.13
C ALA A 754 10.16 8.85 17.41
N PRO A 755 9.85 7.62 17.83
CA PRO A 755 9.12 7.40 19.07
C PRO A 755 9.94 7.84 20.29
N VAL A 756 9.24 8.41 21.28
CA VAL A 756 9.76 8.74 22.60
C VAL A 756 8.94 7.99 23.64
N GLY A 757 9.59 7.41 24.63
CA GLY A 757 8.86 6.57 25.58
C GLY A 757 9.74 5.86 26.58
N GLN A 758 9.10 5.03 27.39
CA GLN A 758 9.74 4.14 28.34
C GLN A 758 9.13 2.75 28.26
N VAL A 759 9.98 1.73 28.41
CA VAL A 759 9.61 0.33 28.54
C VAL A 759 10.24 -0.14 29.83
N THR A 760 9.43 -0.63 30.75
CA THR A 760 9.90 -1.26 31.98
C THR A 760 9.37 -2.68 32.00
N VAL A 761 10.23 -3.64 32.31
CA VAL A 761 9.86 -5.04 32.49
C VAL A 761 10.57 -5.51 33.74
N SER A 762 9.84 -6.08 34.69
CA SER A 762 10.41 -6.56 35.94
C SER A 762 9.79 -7.87 36.38
N SER A 763 10.61 -8.71 36.99
CA SER A 763 10.20 -9.86 37.75
C SER A 763 10.83 -9.79 39.13
N GLU A 764 10.03 -9.95 40.16
CA GLU A 764 10.46 -9.89 41.55
C GLU A 764 10.21 -11.22 42.24
N ASN A 765 11.16 -11.63 43.10
CA ASN A 765 11.06 -12.86 43.89
C ASN A 765 10.80 -14.13 43.07
N GLY A 766 11.37 -14.21 41.86
CA GLY A 766 11.26 -15.41 41.03
C GLY A 766 12.28 -16.49 41.39
N VAL A 767 12.08 -17.68 40.87
CA VAL A 767 12.92 -18.86 41.07
C VAL A 767 13.12 -19.55 39.73
N ILE A 768 14.38 -19.70 39.33
CA ILE A 768 14.75 -20.61 38.25
C ILE A 768 14.97 -21.97 38.89
N GLN A 769 14.16 -22.95 38.53
CA GLN A 769 14.28 -24.32 39.01
C GLN A 769 14.93 -25.17 37.94
N VAL A 770 15.91 -25.94 38.35
CA VAL A 770 16.70 -26.79 37.48
C VAL A 770 16.63 -28.20 38.00
N ARG A 771 16.29 -29.14 37.13
CA ARG A 771 16.27 -30.56 37.48
C ARG A 771 17.69 -31.12 37.39
N ASP A 772 18.20 -31.53 38.54
CA ASP A 772 19.46 -32.26 38.67
C ASP A 772 19.13 -33.72 39.07
N ASP A 773 19.18 -34.63 38.10
CA ASP A 773 18.75 -36.03 38.23
C ASP A 773 17.30 -36.18 38.73
N GLN A 774 17.13 -36.49 40.03
CA GLN A 774 15.84 -36.63 40.72
C GLN A 774 15.55 -35.49 41.71
N GLU A 775 16.50 -34.57 41.88
CA GLU A 775 16.37 -33.40 42.74
C GLU A 775 16.06 -32.15 41.92
N LEU A 776 15.33 -31.22 42.51
CA LEU A 776 15.00 -29.94 41.91
C LEU A 776 15.80 -28.87 42.67
N LEU A 777 16.68 -28.16 41.97
CA LEU A 777 17.52 -27.11 42.54
C LEU A 777 16.86 -25.75 42.29
N ASP A 778 16.69 -24.97 43.35
CA ASP A 778 16.07 -23.65 43.29
C ASP A 778 17.14 -22.55 43.26
N PHE A 779 17.05 -21.69 42.25
CA PHE A 779 17.88 -20.50 42.08
C PHE A 779 16.99 -19.25 42.19
N PRO A 780 16.68 -18.78 43.41
CA PRO A 780 15.84 -17.61 43.62
C PRO A 780 16.57 -16.32 43.26
N TYR A 781 15.85 -15.31 42.75
CA TYR A 781 16.33 -13.94 42.56
C TYR A 781 15.36 -12.95 43.19
N GLN A 782 15.89 -11.87 43.76
CA GLN A 782 15.06 -10.80 44.32
C GLN A 782 14.52 -9.89 43.22
N GLN A 783 15.33 -9.58 42.21
CA GLN A 783 14.96 -8.67 41.13
C GLN A 783 15.61 -9.08 39.81
N LEU A 784 14.82 -9.13 38.76
CA LEU A 784 15.27 -9.06 37.37
C LEU A 784 14.52 -7.90 36.71
N SER A 785 15.21 -6.88 36.22
CA SER A 785 14.57 -5.75 35.52
C SER A 785 15.27 -5.37 34.23
N VAL A 786 14.48 -4.89 33.28
CA VAL A 786 14.90 -4.27 32.04
C VAL A 786 14.17 -2.94 31.92
N ASP A 787 14.92 -1.84 31.99
CA ASP A 787 14.41 -0.47 31.93
C ASP A 787 14.97 0.21 30.68
N THR A 788 14.13 0.55 29.72
CA THR A 788 14.54 1.17 28.45
C THR A 788 13.88 2.53 28.25
N ARG A 789 14.66 3.59 28.05
CA ARG A 789 14.18 4.93 27.68
C ARG A 789 14.49 5.22 26.22
N LEU A 790 13.47 5.53 25.43
CA LEU A 790 13.61 5.95 24.04
C LEU A 790 13.55 7.48 23.94
N GLN A 791 14.62 8.10 23.44
CA GLN A 791 14.70 9.54 23.18
C GLN A 791 15.69 9.83 22.05
N ASP A 792 15.36 10.77 21.16
CA ASP A 792 16.26 11.26 20.10
C ASP A 792 16.86 10.16 19.19
N ARG A 793 16.06 9.13 18.84
CA ARG A 793 16.51 7.91 18.10
C ARG A 793 17.55 7.07 18.85
N THR A 794 17.65 7.21 20.16
CA THR A 794 18.49 6.36 21.02
C THR A 794 17.60 5.66 22.04
N ALA A 795 17.85 4.37 22.26
CA ALA A 795 17.27 3.61 23.36
C ALA A 795 18.34 3.35 24.42
N GLN A 796 18.15 3.90 25.62
CA GLN A 796 19.03 3.65 26.76
C GLN A 796 18.41 2.53 27.58
N ALA A 797 19.05 1.36 27.58
CA ALA A 797 18.60 0.17 28.26
C ALA A 797 19.47 -0.13 29.48
N GLU A 798 18.84 -0.40 30.61
CA GLU A 798 19.48 -0.87 31.83
C GLU A 798 18.92 -2.25 32.19
N VAL A 799 19.79 -3.24 32.35
CA VAL A 799 19.42 -4.60 32.76
C VAL A 799 20.03 -4.87 34.13
N ARG A 800 19.21 -5.30 35.09
CA ARG A 800 19.69 -5.68 36.44
C ARG A 800 19.16 -7.05 36.84
N LEU A 801 20.06 -7.92 37.30
CA LEU A 801 19.74 -9.12 38.07
C LEU A 801 20.34 -8.95 39.46
N SER A 802 19.53 -9.15 40.49
CA SER A 802 19.94 -9.17 41.89
C SER A 802 19.46 -10.46 42.53
N SER A 803 20.41 -11.30 42.92
CA SER A 803 20.17 -12.57 43.59
C SER A 803 21.20 -12.82 44.70
N GLU A 804 20.73 -13.16 45.89
CA GLU A 804 21.60 -13.70 46.97
C GLU A 804 22.21 -15.07 46.62
N ILE A 805 21.59 -15.82 45.71
CA ILE A 805 22.03 -17.18 45.32
C ILE A 805 22.79 -17.17 44.00
N ILE A 806 22.26 -16.52 42.96
CA ILE A 806 22.80 -16.43 41.60
C ILE A 806 23.84 -15.30 41.48
N GLY A 807 23.82 -14.26 42.30
CA GLY A 807 24.73 -13.12 42.20
C GLY A 807 24.11 -11.89 41.53
N GLN A 808 24.97 -10.98 41.03
CA GLN A 808 24.54 -9.70 40.45
C GLN A 808 25.03 -9.53 39.01
N LEU A 809 24.16 -9.02 38.15
CA LEU A 809 24.46 -8.56 36.78
C LEU A 809 23.89 -7.15 36.62
N ALA A 810 24.71 -6.23 36.12
CA ALA A 810 24.28 -4.90 35.70
C ALA A 810 24.80 -4.64 34.28
N VAL A 811 23.92 -4.20 33.37
CA VAL A 811 24.26 -3.82 31.99
C VAL A 811 23.66 -2.45 31.72
N ASN A 812 24.48 -1.52 31.25
CA ASN A 812 24.04 -0.22 30.73
C ASN A 812 24.35 -0.18 29.23
N ALA A 813 23.35 0.04 28.39
CA ALA A 813 23.51 0.04 26.94
C ALA A 813 22.75 1.20 26.28
N ASP A 814 23.44 1.98 25.46
CA ASP A 814 22.87 2.92 24.51
C ASP A 814 22.77 2.25 23.13
N ILE A 815 21.57 2.23 22.56
CA ILE A 815 21.27 1.68 21.24
C ILE A 815 20.85 2.83 20.34
N ALA A 816 21.76 3.30 19.48
CA ALA A 816 21.47 4.32 18.48
C ALA A 816 20.72 3.71 17.30
N ASP A 817 19.70 4.42 16.82
CA ASP A 817 18.84 4.03 15.72
C ASP A 817 18.14 2.66 15.91
N PRO A 818 17.31 2.48 16.96
CA PRO A 818 16.70 1.19 17.31
C PRO A 818 15.75 0.64 16.22
N ALA A 819 15.27 1.48 15.31
CA ALA A 819 14.44 1.09 14.17
C ALA A 819 15.22 0.92 12.85
N GLY A 820 16.56 1.07 12.89
CA GLY A 820 17.43 0.99 11.72
C GLY A 820 18.70 0.18 12.03
N ALA A 821 19.87 0.84 12.09
CA ALA A 821 21.15 0.15 12.23
C ALA A 821 21.42 -0.46 13.62
N GLN A 822 20.68 -0.03 14.66
CA GLN A 822 20.77 -0.56 16.03
C GLN A 822 22.20 -0.61 16.59
N THR A 823 22.95 0.49 16.45
CA THR A 823 24.34 0.56 16.93
C THR A 823 24.37 0.53 18.45
N LEU A 824 25.07 -0.44 19.02
CA LEU A 824 25.18 -0.70 20.44
C LEU A 824 26.44 -0.05 21.01
N SER A 825 26.35 0.56 22.18
CA SER A 825 27.49 0.95 23.03
C SER A 825 27.10 0.84 24.50
N GLY A 826 27.97 0.35 25.38
CA GLY A 826 27.61 0.19 26.78
C GLY A 826 28.68 -0.47 27.64
N ASP A 827 28.31 -0.77 28.88
CA ASP A 827 29.13 -1.48 29.86
C ASP A 827 28.34 -2.58 30.57
N TYR A 828 29.06 -3.58 31.07
CA TYR A 828 28.49 -4.63 31.90
C TYR A 828 29.39 -4.91 33.12
N GLN A 829 28.75 -5.30 34.21
CA GLN A 829 29.39 -5.71 35.46
C GLN A 829 28.72 -6.99 35.97
N LEU A 830 29.56 -7.96 36.33
CA LEU A 830 29.18 -9.22 36.95
C LEU A 830 29.81 -9.28 38.34
N SER A 831 29.06 -9.72 39.34
CA SER A 831 29.57 -9.94 40.70
C SER A 831 29.01 -11.22 41.26
N ASP A 832 29.91 -12.17 41.51
CA ASP A 832 29.64 -13.52 42.03
C ASP A 832 28.50 -14.23 41.28
N LEU A 833 28.48 -14.08 39.94
CA LEU A 833 27.42 -14.64 39.11
C LEU A 833 27.61 -16.17 38.99
N LYS A 834 26.74 -16.93 39.64
CA LYS A 834 26.74 -18.39 39.57
C LYS A 834 26.03 -18.88 38.31
N LEU A 835 26.65 -19.82 37.60
CA LEU A 835 26.14 -20.40 36.36
C LEU A 835 25.60 -21.81 36.54
N ASP A 836 25.46 -22.26 37.78
CA ASP A 836 25.01 -23.60 38.17
C ASP A 836 23.65 -23.95 37.54
N PHE A 837 22.78 -22.94 37.34
CA PHE A 837 21.46 -23.10 36.71
C PHE A 837 21.53 -23.48 35.21
N LEU A 838 22.70 -23.44 34.58
CA LEU A 838 22.90 -23.84 33.19
C LEU A 838 23.18 -25.34 33.02
N ARG A 839 23.32 -26.11 34.10
CA ARG A 839 23.56 -27.58 34.07
C ARG A 839 22.62 -28.35 33.11
N PRO A 840 21.31 -28.07 33.06
CA PRO A 840 20.38 -28.57 32.05
C PRO A 840 20.84 -28.55 30.60
N MET A 841 21.59 -27.51 30.26
CA MET A 841 22.07 -27.28 28.90
C MET A 841 23.33 -28.11 28.58
N LEU A 842 23.85 -28.87 29.55
CA LEU A 842 25.10 -29.63 29.49
C LEU A 842 24.85 -31.12 29.81
N PRO A 843 24.40 -31.95 28.84
CA PRO A 843 23.89 -33.31 29.09
C PRO A 843 24.92 -34.30 29.66
N ASP A 844 26.23 -34.07 29.47
CA ASP A 844 27.30 -34.94 29.99
C ASP A 844 27.90 -34.44 31.33
N VAL A 845 27.40 -33.33 31.87
CA VAL A 845 27.85 -32.72 33.13
C VAL A 845 26.80 -32.96 34.20
N ASP A 846 27.16 -33.72 35.24
CA ASP A 846 26.25 -33.94 36.37
C ASP A 846 26.36 -32.85 37.44
N GLU A 847 27.58 -32.38 37.72
CA GLU A 847 27.85 -31.33 38.69
C GLU A 847 28.45 -30.12 37.98
N LEU A 848 27.76 -28.97 38.06
CA LEU A 848 28.23 -27.69 37.54
C LEU A 848 28.16 -26.65 38.66
N GLN A 849 29.32 -26.20 39.14
CA GLN A 849 29.42 -25.08 40.07
C GLN A 849 30.42 -24.09 39.51
N LEU A 850 29.95 -22.93 39.03
CA LEU A 850 30.81 -21.94 38.39
C LEU A 850 30.42 -20.54 38.84
N THR A 851 31.34 -19.83 39.48
CA THR A 851 31.14 -18.43 39.88
C THR A 851 31.98 -17.51 38.99
N LEU A 852 31.31 -16.60 38.27
CA LEU A 852 31.88 -15.68 37.31
C LEU A 852 31.91 -14.25 37.86
N ASN A 853 33.07 -13.61 37.75
CA ASN A 853 33.28 -12.21 38.09
C ASN A 853 33.91 -11.49 36.89
N GLY A 854 33.47 -10.28 36.58
CA GLY A 854 34.04 -9.55 35.45
C GLY A 854 33.36 -8.24 35.12
N SER A 855 34.01 -7.47 34.26
CA SER A 855 33.50 -6.20 33.77
C SER A 855 34.02 -5.94 32.36
N GLY A 856 33.25 -5.20 31.56
CA GLY A 856 33.66 -4.88 30.20
C GLY A 856 32.74 -3.88 29.52
N SER A 857 32.96 -3.72 28.22
CA SER A 857 32.21 -2.84 27.33
C SER A 857 31.50 -3.64 26.24
N LEU A 858 30.35 -3.12 25.82
CA LEU A 858 29.57 -3.58 24.68
C LEU A 858 29.70 -2.56 23.55
N SER A 859 29.82 -3.01 22.31
CA SER A 859 29.86 -2.16 21.11
C SER A 859 29.28 -2.89 19.88
N GLY A 860 29.28 -2.26 18.71
CA GLY A 860 28.86 -2.90 17.45
C GLY A 860 27.40 -2.64 17.11
N VAL A 861 26.66 -3.65 16.68
CA VAL A 861 25.21 -3.58 16.42
C VAL A 861 24.49 -4.59 17.30
N LEU A 862 23.24 -4.32 17.70
CA LEU A 862 22.50 -5.13 18.68
C LEU A 862 22.36 -6.61 18.28
N SER A 863 22.26 -6.90 16.97
CA SER A 863 22.20 -8.27 16.44
C SER A 863 23.55 -9.01 16.41
N GLN A 864 24.66 -8.28 16.50
CA GLN A 864 26.03 -8.81 16.49
C GLN A 864 26.89 -7.99 17.47
N PRO A 865 26.67 -8.12 18.79
CA PRO A 865 27.37 -7.32 19.78
C PRO A 865 28.86 -7.69 19.81
N VAL A 866 29.70 -6.68 19.84
CA VAL A 866 31.15 -6.77 20.04
C VAL A 866 31.41 -6.56 21.54
N VAL A 867 31.83 -7.61 22.21
CA VAL A 867 32.08 -7.60 23.66
C VAL A 867 33.58 -7.47 23.90
N SER A 868 33.99 -6.64 24.86
CA SER A 868 35.39 -6.54 25.28
C SER A 868 35.45 -6.46 26.80
N GLY A 869 36.33 -7.22 27.43
CA GLY A 869 36.40 -7.25 28.89
C GLY A 869 37.25 -8.36 29.46
N VAL A 870 37.25 -8.46 30.79
CA VAL A 870 37.92 -9.54 31.51
C VAL A 870 36.91 -10.27 32.36
N LEU A 871 36.87 -11.59 32.22
CA LEU A 871 36.11 -12.49 33.07
C LEU A 871 37.08 -13.37 33.84
N SER A 872 36.76 -13.63 35.10
CA SER A 872 37.50 -14.53 35.96
C SER A 872 36.53 -15.49 36.62
N LEU A 873 36.89 -16.76 36.57
CA LEU A 873 36.21 -17.86 37.23
C LEU A 873 37.16 -18.44 38.26
N ARG A 874 36.67 -18.63 39.48
CA ARG A 874 37.44 -19.16 40.61
C ARG A 874 36.64 -20.26 41.29
N ASP A 875 37.36 -21.25 41.82
CA ASP A 875 36.83 -22.37 42.60
C ASP A 875 35.68 -23.13 41.91
N GLY A 876 35.76 -23.27 40.58
CA GLY A 876 34.76 -23.99 39.80
C GLY A 876 34.85 -25.51 39.95
N LEU A 877 33.71 -26.18 39.78
CA LEU A 877 33.58 -27.63 39.72
C LEU A 877 32.78 -28.03 38.48
N VAL A 878 33.35 -28.90 37.65
CA VAL A 878 32.64 -29.55 36.55
C VAL A 878 32.94 -31.04 36.61
N ALA A 879 31.92 -31.86 36.84
CA ALA A 879 32.07 -33.32 36.89
C ALA A 879 30.82 -34.00 36.29
N GLY A 880 30.95 -35.25 35.86
CA GLY A 880 29.84 -36.01 35.31
C GLY A 880 30.16 -37.49 35.13
N ARG A 881 29.13 -38.33 35.08
CA ARG A 881 29.21 -39.79 34.87
C ARG A 881 29.75 -40.15 33.49
N ASN A 882 29.40 -39.35 32.48
CA ASN A 882 29.91 -39.49 31.11
C ASN A 882 31.17 -38.65 30.87
N LEU A 883 31.55 -37.80 31.83
CA LEU A 883 32.75 -36.98 31.73
C LEU A 883 33.96 -37.81 32.20
N PRO A 884 34.97 -38.05 31.35
CA PRO A 884 36.07 -38.94 31.70
C PRO A 884 36.97 -38.39 32.81
N ILE A 885 36.93 -37.08 33.08
CA ILE A 885 37.69 -36.39 34.14
C ILE A 885 36.79 -35.42 34.92
N SER A 886 37.09 -35.19 36.20
CA SER A 886 36.54 -34.07 36.97
C SER A 886 37.44 -32.83 36.87
N LEU A 887 36.85 -31.65 36.72
CA LEU A 887 37.52 -30.35 36.77
C LEU A 887 37.22 -29.72 38.15
N GLU A 888 38.05 -30.00 39.15
CA GLU A 888 37.93 -29.46 40.51
C GLU A 888 38.82 -28.22 40.68
N GLN A 889 38.41 -27.27 41.54
CA GLN A 889 39.14 -26.01 41.75
C GLN A 889 39.49 -25.30 40.44
N LEU A 890 38.58 -25.35 39.47
CA LEU A 890 38.75 -24.74 38.16
C LEU A 890 38.93 -23.23 38.34
N GLN A 891 40.04 -22.73 37.81
CA GLN A 891 40.35 -21.30 37.77
C GLN A 891 40.63 -20.93 36.33
N THR A 892 39.81 -20.03 35.78
CA THR A 892 39.88 -19.62 34.39
C THR A 892 39.87 -18.10 34.30
N ASP A 893 40.86 -17.54 33.61
CA ASP A 893 40.91 -16.13 33.26
C ASP A 893 40.63 -16.01 31.74
N ILE A 894 39.61 -15.23 31.39
CA ILE A 894 39.15 -15.04 30.01
C ILE A 894 39.30 -13.56 29.67
N ARG A 895 40.10 -13.25 28.65
CA ARG A 895 40.21 -11.88 28.11
C ARG A 895 39.51 -11.84 26.76
N ILE A 896 38.42 -11.09 26.68
CA ILE A 896 37.60 -10.94 25.49
C ILE A 896 38.04 -9.67 24.76
N ASP A 897 38.38 -9.81 23.48
CA ASP A 897 38.65 -8.71 22.54
C ASP A 897 37.80 -8.88 21.27
N GLY A 898 36.64 -8.24 21.29
CA GLY A 898 35.67 -8.26 20.21
C GLY A 898 34.99 -9.62 20.04
N THR A 899 35.40 -10.38 19.03
CA THR A 899 34.86 -11.71 18.72
C THR A 899 35.82 -12.85 19.07
N ASN A 900 36.91 -12.52 19.77
CA ASN A 900 37.93 -13.46 20.21
C ASN A 900 38.08 -13.41 21.73
N ALA A 901 38.37 -14.56 22.33
CA ALA A 901 38.74 -14.69 23.73
C ALA A 901 40.06 -15.43 23.86
N GLN A 902 40.99 -14.86 24.64
CA GLN A 902 42.11 -15.60 25.18
C GLN A 902 41.64 -16.29 26.46
N VAL A 903 41.81 -17.62 26.53
CA VAL A 903 41.41 -18.45 27.66
C VAL A 903 42.66 -19.03 28.30
N ASP A 904 42.80 -18.85 29.61
CA ASP A 904 43.86 -19.45 30.42
C ASP A 904 43.20 -20.14 31.63
N SER A 905 43.21 -21.47 31.64
CA SER A 905 42.53 -22.30 32.64
C SER A 905 43.50 -23.26 33.34
N ARG A 906 43.24 -23.50 34.62
CA ARG A 906 43.90 -24.54 35.43
C ARG A 906 42.91 -25.21 36.38
N TRP A 907 43.06 -26.50 36.60
CA TRP A 907 42.21 -27.28 37.50
C TRP A 907 43.01 -28.42 38.16
N THR A 908 42.42 -28.99 39.20
CA THR A 908 42.82 -30.26 39.82
C THR A 908 41.82 -31.35 39.48
N SER A 909 42.23 -32.61 39.51
CA SER A 909 41.34 -33.76 39.29
C SER A 909 41.76 -34.91 40.19
N GLY A 910 40.88 -35.30 41.13
CA GLY A 910 41.22 -36.27 42.17
C GLY A 910 42.39 -35.83 43.07
N GLU A 911 43.07 -36.80 43.71
CA GLU A 911 44.08 -36.49 44.74
C GLU A 911 45.38 -35.87 44.20
N GLN A 912 45.76 -36.16 42.95
CA GLN A 912 47.08 -35.81 42.40
C GLN A 912 47.04 -35.22 40.99
N GLY A 913 45.90 -35.26 40.30
CA GLY A 913 45.80 -34.80 38.91
C GLY A 913 45.81 -33.28 38.81
N GLN A 914 46.55 -32.75 37.84
CA GLN A 914 46.55 -31.33 37.50
C GLN A 914 46.44 -31.14 35.99
N GLY A 915 45.68 -30.15 35.58
CA GLY A 915 45.51 -29.82 34.16
C GLY A 915 45.54 -28.33 33.90
N THR A 916 45.96 -27.98 32.70
CA THR A 916 45.95 -26.63 32.15
C THR A 916 45.40 -26.66 30.74
N LEU A 917 44.61 -25.64 30.40
CA LEU A 917 44.06 -25.43 29.08
C LEU A 917 44.28 -23.96 28.73
N SER A 918 45.04 -23.68 27.68
CA SER A 918 45.27 -22.31 27.23
C SER A 918 45.18 -22.18 25.73
N GLY A 919 44.71 -21.02 25.25
CA GLY A 919 44.58 -20.76 23.82
C GLY A 919 43.54 -19.70 23.51
N GLN A 920 43.05 -19.71 22.27
CA GLN A 920 42.13 -18.72 21.73
C GLN A 920 40.83 -19.38 21.26
N VAL A 921 39.71 -18.68 21.49
CA VAL A 921 38.39 -19.04 20.99
C VAL A 921 37.79 -17.83 20.29
N GLY A 922 37.45 -17.96 19.01
CA GLY A 922 36.65 -17.01 18.24
C GLY A 922 35.26 -17.57 17.94
N TRP A 923 34.22 -16.74 17.86
CA TRP A 923 32.83 -17.19 17.62
C TRP A 923 32.14 -16.53 16.41
N ALA A 924 32.87 -15.74 15.62
CA ALA A 924 32.36 -15.14 14.39
C ALA A 924 33.46 -15.07 13.30
N PRO A 925 33.83 -16.19 12.65
CA PRO A 925 33.26 -17.55 12.79
C PRO A 925 33.78 -18.33 14.01
N LEU A 926 33.18 -19.49 14.32
CA LEU A 926 33.62 -20.37 15.40
C LEU A 926 34.98 -21.00 15.07
N ASP A 927 36.03 -20.47 15.66
CA ASP A 927 37.41 -20.94 15.52
C ASP A 927 38.00 -21.21 16.91
N VAL A 928 38.50 -22.43 17.13
CA VAL A 928 39.09 -22.83 18.42
C VAL A 928 40.54 -23.23 18.20
N ASP A 929 41.45 -22.77 19.04
CA ASP A 929 42.84 -23.22 19.09
C ASP A 929 43.28 -23.30 20.56
N LEU A 930 43.26 -24.51 21.12
CA LEU A 930 43.49 -24.77 22.54
C LEU A 930 44.57 -25.83 22.74
N GLN A 931 45.48 -25.58 23.68
CA GLN A 931 46.47 -26.55 24.15
C GLN A 931 46.04 -27.13 25.50
N LEU A 932 45.80 -28.43 25.53
CA LEU A 932 45.50 -29.20 26.74
C LEU A 932 46.77 -29.90 27.24
N ARG A 933 47.21 -29.57 28.45
CA ARG A 933 48.31 -30.27 29.15
C ARG A 933 47.87 -30.75 30.51
N GLY A 934 48.19 -31.99 30.84
CA GLY A 934 47.87 -32.54 32.16
C GLY A 934 48.93 -33.51 32.68
N SER A 935 48.95 -33.66 34.00
CA SER A 935 49.76 -34.65 34.72
C SER A 935 48.88 -35.44 35.67
N ALA A 936 49.12 -36.75 35.73
CA ALA A 936 48.46 -37.64 36.69
C ALA A 936 46.91 -37.59 36.69
N LEU A 937 46.28 -37.26 35.56
CA LEU A 937 44.82 -37.10 35.48
C LEU A 937 44.13 -38.46 35.58
N PRO A 938 43.22 -38.66 36.57
CA PRO A 938 42.44 -39.89 36.67
C PRO A 938 41.33 -39.87 35.60
N VAL A 939 41.45 -40.75 34.60
CA VAL A 939 40.43 -40.97 33.58
C VAL A 939 39.63 -42.22 33.91
N ASN A 940 38.33 -42.06 34.12
CA ASN A 940 37.40 -43.17 34.35
C ASN A 940 36.55 -43.37 33.10
N VAL A 941 36.56 -44.58 32.54
CA VAL A 941 35.73 -44.99 31.41
C VAL A 941 34.87 -46.15 31.89
N GLU A 942 33.72 -45.85 32.48
CA GLU A 942 32.85 -46.88 33.05
C GLU A 942 32.21 -47.76 31.96
N PRO A 943 32.01 -49.07 32.22
CA PRO A 943 32.49 -49.87 33.36
C PRO A 943 33.89 -50.47 33.13
N TYR A 944 34.64 -50.00 32.12
CA TYR A 944 35.75 -50.74 31.52
C TYR A 944 37.15 -50.38 32.01
N ALA A 945 37.46 -49.12 32.30
CA ALA A 945 38.83 -48.70 32.57
C ALA A 945 38.94 -47.58 33.61
N GLN A 946 39.94 -47.68 34.48
CA GLN A 946 40.41 -46.61 35.35
C GLN A 946 41.88 -46.37 35.02
N LEU A 947 42.19 -45.22 34.43
CA LEU A 947 43.49 -44.91 33.87
C LEU A 947 44.06 -43.67 34.55
N GLN A 948 45.37 -43.63 34.75
CA GLN A 948 46.07 -42.38 35.01
C GLN A 948 46.68 -41.92 33.69
N VAL A 949 46.38 -40.70 33.24
CA VAL A 949 46.84 -40.18 31.96
C VAL A 949 47.57 -38.84 32.09
N ALA A 950 48.51 -38.58 31.18
CA ALA A 950 49.17 -37.30 31.01
C ALA A 950 49.04 -36.87 29.53
N PRO A 951 48.04 -36.03 29.20
CA PRO A 951 47.83 -35.53 27.84
C PRO A 951 48.75 -34.33 27.55
N ASP A 952 49.23 -34.26 26.32
CA ASP A 952 49.70 -33.03 25.66
C ASP A 952 49.04 -32.97 24.28
N LEU A 953 47.86 -32.36 24.21
CA LEU A 953 46.97 -32.37 23.06
C LEU A 953 46.72 -30.95 22.55
N ALA A 954 46.78 -30.76 21.24
CA ALA A 954 46.29 -29.59 20.54
C ALA A 954 44.89 -29.88 20.01
N ILE A 955 43.95 -28.99 20.33
CA ILE A 955 42.54 -29.06 19.95
C ILE A 955 42.26 -27.84 19.08
N THR A 956 41.98 -28.06 17.79
CA THR A 956 41.62 -26.96 16.88
C THR A 956 40.26 -27.21 16.23
N LEU A 957 39.45 -26.17 16.07
CA LEU A 957 38.18 -26.21 15.34
C LEU A 957 38.22 -25.10 14.29
N ARG A 958 38.06 -25.44 13.01
CA ARG A 958 37.90 -24.47 11.91
C ARG A 958 36.94 -25.03 10.89
N ASP A 959 36.07 -24.20 10.32
CA ASP A 959 35.10 -24.61 9.30
C ASP A 959 34.27 -25.85 9.70
N ASN A 960 33.83 -25.90 10.97
CA ASN A 960 33.11 -27.05 11.55
C ASN A 960 33.90 -28.38 11.52
N ASN A 961 35.24 -28.33 11.43
CA ASN A 961 36.13 -29.48 11.53
C ASN A 961 36.96 -29.42 12.81
N LEU A 962 36.71 -30.36 13.73
CA LEU A 962 37.46 -30.55 14.97
C LEU A 962 38.68 -31.44 14.70
N HIS A 963 39.87 -30.91 14.96
CA HIS A 963 41.13 -31.64 14.92
C HIS A 963 41.70 -31.82 16.32
N VAL A 964 41.93 -33.07 16.73
CA VAL A 964 42.58 -33.41 18.00
C VAL A 964 43.89 -34.16 17.71
N GLY A 965 45.02 -33.55 18.03
CA GLY A 965 46.34 -34.12 17.75
C GLY A 965 47.30 -34.01 18.95
N GLY A 966 48.17 -35.00 19.14
CA GLY A 966 49.20 -34.93 20.19
C GLY A 966 49.59 -36.28 20.77
N GLU A 967 50.16 -36.25 21.98
CA GLU A 967 50.57 -37.45 22.71
C GLU A 967 49.76 -37.63 23.98
N LEU A 968 49.42 -38.89 24.29
CA LEU A 968 48.73 -39.29 25.51
C LEU A 968 49.52 -40.40 26.19
N ALA A 969 50.15 -40.09 27.32
CA ALA A 969 50.85 -41.09 28.11
C ALA A 969 49.90 -41.73 29.13
N ILE A 970 49.92 -43.06 29.23
CA ILE A 970 49.13 -43.87 30.17
C ILE A 970 50.12 -44.65 31.05
N PRO A 971 50.71 -44.03 32.09
CA PRO A 971 51.69 -44.68 32.97
C PRO A 971 51.15 -45.92 33.69
N GLU A 972 49.92 -45.83 34.24
CA GLU A 972 49.29 -46.89 35.03
C GLU A 972 47.77 -46.90 34.89
N GLY A 973 47.14 -48.00 35.31
CA GLY A 973 45.69 -48.14 35.31
C GLY A 973 45.20 -49.59 35.38
N ASP A 974 43.89 -49.77 35.35
CA ASP A 974 43.20 -51.06 35.34
C ASP A 974 42.12 -51.06 34.25
N ILE A 975 42.17 -52.03 33.34
CA ILE A 975 41.14 -52.32 32.35
C ILE A 975 40.46 -53.63 32.72
N ARG A 976 39.13 -53.63 32.92
CA ARG A 976 38.34 -54.79 33.32
C ARG A 976 37.13 -54.97 32.40
N VAL A 977 37.07 -56.11 31.69
CA VAL A 977 35.95 -56.44 30.81
C VAL A 977 35.30 -57.74 31.30
N ARG A 978 34.07 -57.63 31.83
CA ARG A 978 33.34 -58.76 32.43
C ARG A 978 32.51 -59.53 31.40
N GLU A 979 31.82 -58.84 30.50
CA GLU A 979 30.89 -59.38 29.49
C GLU A 979 30.97 -58.52 28.21
N LEU A 980 30.60 -59.05 27.04
CA LEU A 980 30.41 -58.24 25.82
C LEU A 980 29.00 -57.61 25.87
N PRO A 981 28.83 -56.32 25.54
CA PRO A 981 27.51 -55.69 25.52
C PRO A 981 26.55 -56.38 24.53
N ALA A 982 25.26 -56.41 24.85
CA ALA A 982 24.22 -57.10 24.08
C ALA A 982 23.82 -56.41 22.76
N SER A 983 24.60 -55.47 22.26
CA SER A 983 24.17 -54.55 21.21
C SER A 983 25.29 -54.22 20.22
N ALA A 984 25.20 -54.80 19.03
CA ALA A 984 25.56 -54.16 17.76
C ALA A 984 25.04 -55.01 16.59
N VAL A 985 23.71 -55.17 16.50
CA VAL A 985 23.11 -55.32 15.16
C VAL A 985 22.91 -53.89 14.68
N THR A 986 23.85 -53.37 13.92
CA THR A 986 23.62 -52.13 13.18
C THR A 986 22.49 -52.39 12.20
N VAL A 987 21.45 -51.55 12.28
CA VAL A 987 20.43 -51.50 11.23
C VAL A 987 21.14 -51.08 9.95
N SER A 988 20.85 -51.74 8.83
CA SER A 988 21.44 -51.34 7.55
C SER A 988 21.10 -49.87 7.29
N PRO A 989 22.03 -49.04 6.79
CA PRO A 989 21.73 -47.68 6.33
C PRO A 989 20.62 -47.63 5.27
N ASP A 990 20.24 -48.78 4.70
CA ASP A 990 19.17 -48.93 3.71
C ASP A 990 17.76 -49.04 4.31
N VAL A 991 17.62 -49.01 5.64
CA VAL A 991 16.30 -49.12 6.31
C VAL A 991 15.66 -47.74 6.45
N VAL A 992 14.59 -47.53 5.68
CA VAL A 992 13.72 -46.34 5.78
C VAL A 992 12.52 -46.69 6.65
N ILE A 993 12.33 -45.97 7.77
CA ILE A 993 11.15 -46.08 8.62
C ILE A 993 10.05 -45.19 8.02
N VAL A 994 9.02 -45.80 7.44
CA VAL A 994 7.89 -45.08 6.83
C VAL A 994 6.99 -44.53 7.94
N GLY A 995 6.90 -43.20 8.05
CA GLY A 995 5.98 -42.51 8.98
C GLY A 995 6.61 -41.50 9.95
N GLN A 996 7.93 -41.30 9.90
CA GLN A 996 8.62 -40.21 10.59
C GLN A 996 9.34 -39.34 9.54
N GLU A 997 9.13 -38.02 9.58
CA GLU A 997 9.94 -37.07 8.82
C GLU A 997 11.40 -37.17 9.30
N ALA A 998 12.32 -37.34 8.35
CA ALA A 998 13.73 -37.26 8.65
C ALA A 998 14.05 -35.82 9.06
N ALA A 999 14.47 -35.62 10.31
CA ALA A 999 15.01 -34.35 10.75
C ALA A 999 16.10 -33.91 9.77
N GLU A 1000 16.09 -32.62 9.40
CA GLU A 1000 17.16 -32.00 8.61
C GLU A 1000 18.51 -32.40 9.21
N GLN A 1001 19.34 -33.06 8.41
CA GLN A 1001 20.66 -33.48 8.87
C GLN A 1001 21.51 -32.23 9.09
N ASP A 1002 21.61 -31.78 10.34
CA ASP A 1002 22.62 -30.82 10.76
C ASP A 1002 23.99 -31.25 10.22
N ALA A 1003 24.76 -30.28 9.72
CA ALA A 1003 26.08 -30.51 9.17
C ALA A 1003 26.96 -31.19 10.22
N ALA A 1004 27.13 -32.51 10.09
CA ALA A 1004 27.90 -33.31 11.03
C ALA A 1004 29.29 -32.71 11.25
N LEU A 1005 29.65 -32.44 12.51
CA LEU A 1005 30.96 -31.96 12.90
C LEU A 1005 32.03 -32.90 12.32
N GLY A 1006 32.91 -32.39 11.47
CA GLY A 1006 33.99 -33.20 10.90
C GLY A 1006 35.08 -33.44 11.93
N ILE A 1007 35.21 -34.65 12.45
CA ILE A 1007 36.20 -34.97 13.49
C ILE A 1007 37.41 -35.66 12.84
N THR A 1008 38.59 -35.08 12.99
CA THR A 1008 39.88 -35.72 12.67
C THR A 1008 40.70 -35.85 13.95
N ALA A 1009 41.32 -37.01 14.14
CA ALA A 1009 42.06 -37.31 15.36
C ALA A 1009 43.35 -38.02 15.00
N ARG A 1010 44.47 -37.61 15.58
CA ARG A 1010 45.74 -38.33 15.50
C ARG A 1010 46.44 -38.29 16.83
N VAL A 1011 46.23 -39.32 17.64
CA VAL A 1011 46.71 -39.39 19.01
C VAL A 1011 47.71 -40.53 19.15
N LYS A 1012 48.91 -40.21 19.63
CA LYS A 1012 49.93 -41.21 19.95
C LYS A 1012 49.81 -41.62 21.41
N LEU A 1013 49.36 -42.85 21.62
CA LEU A 1013 49.21 -43.50 22.92
C LEU A 1013 50.55 -44.13 23.34
N ASN A 1014 51.10 -43.67 24.46
CA ASN A 1014 52.29 -44.25 25.07
C ASN A 1014 51.90 -45.00 26.35
N ILE A 1015 51.86 -46.34 26.31
CA ILE A 1015 51.39 -47.17 27.42
C ILE A 1015 52.59 -47.64 28.26
N GLY A 1016 52.55 -47.30 29.55
CA GLY A 1016 53.56 -47.67 30.55
C GLY A 1016 53.57 -49.16 30.88
N ASP A 1017 54.32 -49.56 31.91
CA ASP A 1017 54.44 -50.97 32.31
C ASP A 1017 53.48 -51.38 33.45
N GLN A 1018 52.69 -50.45 33.99
CA GLN A 1018 51.78 -50.68 35.12
C GLN A 1018 50.29 -50.74 34.73
N LEU A 1019 49.95 -50.72 33.43
CA LEU A 1019 48.56 -50.84 32.98
C LEU A 1019 48.08 -52.31 33.07
N ARG A 1020 47.18 -52.63 34.00
CA ARG A 1020 46.66 -53.98 34.21
C ARG A 1020 45.44 -54.25 33.32
N LEU A 1021 45.40 -55.39 32.65
CA LEU A 1021 44.26 -55.88 31.88
C LEU A 1021 43.66 -57.12 32.55
N SER A 1022 42.34 -57.16 32.72
CA SER A 1022 41.57 -58.32 33.15
C SER A 1022 40.31 -58.47 32.28
N ALA A 1023 40.37 -59.29 31.24
CA ALA A 1023 39.28 -59.45 30.27
C ALA A 1023 39.10 -60.92 29.85
N PHE A 1024 37.87 -61.43 29.80
CA PHE A 1024 37.54 -62.76 29.24
C PHE A 1024 38.35 -63.96 29.77
N GLY A 1025 38.84 -63.89 31.01
CA GLY A 1025 39.70 -64.90 31.63
C GLY A 1025 41.20 -64.62 31.52
N LEU A 1026 41.60 -63.64 30.72
CA LEU A 1026 42.97 -63.11 30.64
C LEU A 1026 43.22 -62.10 31.75
N ARG A 1027 44.37 -62.19 32.42
CA ARG A 1027 44.91 -61.19 33.35
C ARG A 1027 46.37 -60.93 33.02
N GLY A 1028 46.82 -59.69 32.92
CA GLY A 1028 48.22 -59.35 32.64
C GLY A 1028 48.46 -57.85 32.69
N ARG A 1029 49.67 -57.40 32.32
CA ARG A 1029 50.00 -55.97 32.17
C ARG A 1029 50.23 -55.62 30.70
N LEU A 1030 49.60 -54.56 30.21
CA LEU A 1030 49.80 -54.05 28.86
C LEU A 1030 50.97 -53.09 28.83
N LYS A 1031 51.78 -53.16 27.77
CA LYS A 1031 52.86 -52.23 27.46
C LYS A 1031 52.96 -52.05 25.94
N GLY A 1032 53.20 -50.83 25.47
CA GLY A 1032 53.40 -50.60 24.03
C GLY A 1032 53.17 -49.17 23.59
N GLN A 1033 53.14 -48.97 22.28
CA GLN A 1033 52.85 -47.68 21.66
C GLN A 1033 51.86 -47.89 20.52
N LEU A 1034 50.83 -47.04 20.46
CA LEU A 1034 49.83 -47.05 19.41
C LEU A 1034 49.56 -45.64 18.91
N GLU A 1035 49.63 -45.43 17.60
CA GLU A 1035 49.08 -44.23 16.97
C GLU A 1035 47.66 -44.54 16.49
N VAL A 1036 46.67 -43.81 17.02
CA VAL A 1036 45.25 -44.01 16.72
C VAL A 1036 44.73 -42.81 15.91
N GLN A 1037 43.97 -43.11 14.86
CA GLN A 1037 43.35 -42.12 13.97
C GLN A 1037 41.81 -42.13 14.08
N GLU A 1038 41.13 -41.13 13.50
CA GLU A 1038 39.68 -40.93 13.64
C GLU A 1038 38.81 -42.14 13.24
N ASN A 1039 39.25 -42.93 12.26
CA ASN A 1039 38.52 -44.10 11.77
C ASN A 1039 38.75 -45.37 12.61
N LEU A 1040 39.21 -45.23 13.86
CA LEU A 1040 39.64 -46.33 14.74
C LEU A 1040 40.69 -47.25 14.09
N THR A 1041 41.52 -46.67 13.22
CA THR A 1041 42.71 -47.33 12.70
C THR A 1041 43.87 -47.07 13.65
N ALA A 1042 44.66 -48.10 13.90
CA ALA A 1042 45.80 -48.05 14.80
C ALA A 1042 47.05 -48.62 14.13
N ASN A 1043 48.19 -47.99 14.38
CA ASN A 1043 49.51 -48.49 14.00
C ASN A 1043 50.40 -48.60 15.24
N GLY A 1044 51.05 -49.74 15.44
CA GLY A 1044 51.97 -49.96 16.55
C GLY A 1044 51.91 -51.37 17.13
N ASP A 1045 52.39 -51.53 18.35
CA ASP A 1045 52.43 -52.82 19.03
C ASP A 1045 51.96 -52.73 20.49
N LEU A 1046 51.27 -53.78 20.94
CA LEU A 1046 50.95 -54.01 22.34
C LEU A 1046 51.47 -55.37 22.78
N GLN A 1047 52.07 -55.39 23.96
CA GLN A 1047 52.60 -56.58 24.60
C GLN A 1047 51.83 -56.83 25.90
N ILE A 1048 51.56 -58.10 26.20
CA ILE A 1048 50.98 -58.52 27.49
C ILE A 1048 52.07 -59.17 28.32
N LEU A 1049 52.55 -58.44 29.32
CA LEU A 1049 53.54 -58.87 30.30
C LEU A 1049 52.85 -59.65 31.42
N ASP A 1050 53.53 -60.68 31.94
CA ASP A 1050 53.08 -61.54 33.05
C ASP A 1050 51.64 -62.06 32.89
N GLY A 1051 51.24 -62.35 31.64
CA GLY A 1051 49.88 -62.73 31.31
C GLY A 1051 49.52 -64.11 31.83
N LYS A 1052 48.28 -64.28 32.30
CA LYS A 1052 47.68 -65.54 32.71
C LYS A 1052 46.28 -65.64 32.15
N PHE A 1053 45.94 -66.76 31.53
CA PHE A 1053 44.63 -67.02 30.97
C PHE A 1053 43.97 -68.18 31.70
N ARG A 1054 42.82 -67.94 32.32
CA ARG A 1054 42.06 -68.94 33.07
C ARG A 1054 40.68 -69.15 32.46
N ARG A 1055 40.41 -70.36 31.99
CA ARG A 1055 39.10 -70.79 31.45
C ARG A 1055 38.94 -72.29 31.64
N LEU A 1056 37.69 -72.77 31.80
CA LEU A 1056 37.38 -74.20 32.00
C LEU A 1056 38.09 -74.84 33.21
N GLY A 1057 38.30 -74.07 34.29
CA GLY A 1057 38.97 -74.55 35.51
C GLY A 1057 40.49 -74.67 35.40
N GLN A 1058 41.10 -74.33 34.26
CA GLN A 1058 42.53 -74.44 34.02
C GLN A 1058 43.17 -73.07 33.84
N GLU A 1059 44.41 -72.91 34.33
CA GLU A 1059 45.22 -71.69 34.21
C GLU A 1059 46.41 -71.94 33.28
N LEU A 1060 46.58 -71.09 32.27
CA LEU A 1060 47.70 -71.04 31.35
C LEU A 1060 48.50 -69.75 31.57
N GLU A 1061 49.82 -69.84 31.63
CA GLU A 1061 50.73 -68.70 31.70
C GLU A 1061 51.15 -68.26 30.29
N LEU A 1062 51.05 -66.98 29.97
CA LEU A 1062 51.47 -66.44 28.69
C LEU A 1062 52.99 -66.23 28.70
N ARG A 1063 53.70 -67.12 28.00
CA ARG A 1063 55.14 -67.02 27.77
C ARG A 1063 55.47 -65.88 26.80
N ARG A 1064 54.59 -65.64 25.84
CA ARG A 1064 54.68 -64.57 24.84
C ARG A 1064 53.29 -64.09 24.48
N ALA A 1065 53.09 -62.79 24.36
CA ALA A 1065 51.83 -62.22 23.90
C ALA A 1065 52.08 -60.85 23.26
N LEU A 1066 52.18 -60.85 21.94
CA LEU A 1066 52.41 -59.66 21.12
C LEU A 1066 51.23 -59.48 20.16
N LEU A 1067 50.67 -58.27 20.14
CA LEU A 1067 49.62 -57.82 19.24
C LEU A 1067 50.19 -56.71 18.37
N LEU A 1068 50.17 -56.89 17.05
CA LEU A 1068 50.65 -55.89 16.08
C LEU A 1068 49.46 -55.27 15.36
N PHE A 1069 49.42 -53.94 15.30
CA PHE A 1069 48.35 -53.16 14.69
C PHE A 1069 48.87 -52.48 13.43
N SER A 1070 48.15 -52.64 12.32
CA SER A 1070 48.48 -52.05 11.02
C SER A 1070 47.20 -51.81 10.20
N GLY A 1071 46.20 -51.15 10.79
CA GLY A 1071 44.86 -51.05 10.21
C GLY A 1071 43.77 -50.94 11.28
N PRO A 1072 42.56 -51.49 11.07
CA PRO A 1072 41.48 -51.46 12.05
C PRO A 1072 41.92 -52.00 13.42
N ILE A 1073 41.66 -51.25 14.50
CA ILE A 1073 42.08 -51.62 15.85
C ILE A 1073 41.45 -52.95 16.33
N SER A 1074 40.34 -53.37 15.72
CA SER A 1074 39.67 -54.64 16.00
C SER A 1074 40.35 -55.88 15.38
N GLN A 1075 41.34 -55.70 14.50
CA GLN A 1075 41.96 -56.79 13.74
C GLN A 1075 43.50 -56.83 13.89
N PRO A 1076 44.04 -56.89 15.12
CA PRO A 1076 45.49 -57.03 15.28
C PRO A 1076 45.98 -58.40 14.80
N TYR A 1077 47.25 -58.45 14.40
CA TYR A 1077 47.96 -59.70 14.23
C TYR A 1077 48.38 -60.23 15.61
N LEU A 1078 47.92 -61.42 15.97
CA LEU A 1078 48.20 -62.10 17.22
C LEU A 1078 49.46 -62.96 17.09
N ASN A 1079 50.32 -62.90 18.10
CA ASN A 1079 51.41 -63.84 18.32
C ASN A 1079 51.50 -64.15 19.81
N VAL A 1080 50.74 -65.16 20.22
CA VAL A 1080 50.51 -65.51 21.63
C VAL A 1080 50.91 -66.97 21.87
N GLU A 1081 51.64 -67.22 22.96
CA GLU A 1081 52.05 -68.55 23.42
C GLU A 1081 51.68 -68.68 24.90
N ALA A 1082 50.72 -69.56 25.19
CA ALA A 1082 50.20 -69.85 26.51
C ALA A 1082 50.64 -71.26 26.93
N ILE A 1083 51.17 -71.44 28.14
CA ILE A 1083 51.72 -72.71 28.60
C ILE A 1083 51.14 -73.12 29.96
N ARG A 1084 51.14 -74.42 30.23
CA ARG A 1084 50.80 -75.01 31.51
C ARG A 1084 51.88 -76.00 31.89
N ARG A 1085 52.32 -75.95 33.15
CA ARG A 1085 53.24 -76.93 33.71
C ARG A 1085 52.49 -77.90 34.61
N VAL A 1086 52.62 -79.20 34.36
CA VAL A 1086 52.12 -80.28 35.21
C VAL A 1086 53.29 -81.22 35.45
N ASP A 1087 53.76 -81.26 36.71
CA ASP A 1087 55.02 -81.92 37.08
C ASP A 1087 56.18 -81.48 36.17
N ASP A 1088 56.83 -82.42 35.47
CA ASP A 1088 57.96 -82.18 34.56
C ASP A 1088 57.53 -81.91 33.09
N VAL A 1089 56.23 -81.83 32.80
CA VAL A 1089 55.70 -81.64 31.45
C VAL A 1089 55.15 -80.21 31.29
N ILE A 1090 55.59 -79.53 30.24
CA ILE A 1090 54.95 -78.29 29.78
C ILE A 1090 54.08 -78.62 28.59
N ALA A 1091 52.78 -78.30 28.66
CA ALA A 1091 51.89 -78.33 27.51
C ALA A 1091 51.50 -76.89 27.17
N GLY A 1092 51.48 -76.52 25.90
CA GLY A 1092 51.24 -75.14 25.49
C GLY A 1092 50.35 -75.02 24.26
N LEU A 1093 49.77 -73.84 24.10
CA LEU A 1093 48.91 -73.40 23.02
C LEU A 1093 49.54 -72.16 22.40
N ARG A 1094 49.90 -72.25 21.12
CA ARG A 1094 50.37 -71.12 20.31
C ARG A 1094 49.24 -70.64 19.41
N ILE A 1095 49.01 -69.34 19.38
CA ILE A 1095 47.99 -68.67 18.56
C ILE A 1095 48.68 -67.61 17.71
N THR A 1096 48.57 -67.74 16.39
CA THR A 1096 49.15 -66.80 15.42
C THR A 1096 48.14 -66.37 14.36
N GLY A 1097 48.34 -65.22 13.71
CA GLY A 1097 47.49 -64.75 12.61
C GLY A 1097 46.56 -63.60 13.02
N ASN A 1098 45.71 -63.15 12.10
CA ASN A 1098 44.76 -62.06 12.38
C ASN A 1098 43.74 -62.48 13.44
N ALA A 1099 43.39 -61.59 14.37
CA ALA A 1099 42.42 -61.84 15.43
C ALA A 1099 41.05 -62.34 14.92
N ALA A 1100 40.64 -61.97 13.70
CA ALA A 1100 39.40 -62.45 13.08
C ALA A 1100 39.48 -63.92 12.58
N SER A 1101 40.68 -64.43 12.33
CA SER A 1101 40.91 -65.78 11.81
C SER A 1101 42.24 -66.37 12.33
N PRO A 1102 42.36 -66.61 13.65
CA PRO A 1102 43.61 -67.07 14.24
C PRO A 1102 43.84 -68.56 13.94
N THR A 1103 45.11 -68.94 13.80
CA THR A 1103 45.54 -70.34 13.75
C THR A 1103 46.05 -70.76 15.12
N SER A 1104 45.52 -71.86 15.67
CA SER A 1104 45.94 -72.41 16.96
C SER A 1104 46.70 -73.73 16.81
N GLU A 1105 47.84 -73.85 17.49
CA GLU A 1105 48.69 -75.05 17.52
C GLU A 1105 48.95 -75.46 18.97
N VAL A 1106 48.75 -76.73 19.30
CA VAL A 1106 49.08 -77.30 20.62
C VAL A 1106 50.45 -77.96 20.56
N PHE A 1107 51.29 -77.71 21.57
CA PHE A 1107 52.64 -78.26 21.68
C PHE A 1107 52.94 -78.75 23.10
N SER A 1108 54.05 -79.48 23.28
CA SER A 1108 54.55 -79.87 24.59
C SER A 1108 56.07 -79.94 24.67
N GLU A 1109 56.59 -79.89 25.89
CA GLU A 1109 58.00 -80.07 26.22
C GLU A 1109 58.10 -81.06 27.41
N PRO A 1110 58.67 -82.28 27.22
CA PRO A 1110 59.13 -82.87 25.95
C PRO A 1110 57.98 -83.15 24.97
N GLY A 1111 58.29 -83.22 23.66
CA GLY A 1111 57.30 -83.32 22.58
C GLY A 1111 56.47 -84.60 22.61
N MET A 1112 55.14 -84.46 22.53
CA MET A 1112 54.15 -85.54 22.47
C MET A 1112 53.11 -85.25 21.37
N SER A 1113 52.15 -86.17 21.18
CA SER A 1113 51.06 -85.95 20.24
C SER A 1113 50.16 -84.78 20.67
N GLN A 1114 49.54 -84.06 19.71
CA GLN A 1114 48.64 -82.94 20.04
C GLN A 1114 47.47 -83.35 20.95
N GLN A 1115 47.02 -84.61 20.86
CA GLN A 1115 45.95 -85.16 21.69
C GLN A 1115 46.39 -85.36 23.15
N GLU A 1116 47.60 -85.90 23.39
CA GLU A 1116 48.19 -85.99 24.74
C GLU A 1116 48.48 -84.61 25.32
N ALA A 1117 49.04 -83.70 24.52
CA ALA A 1117 49.32 -82.33 24.95
C ALA A 1117 48.01 -81.58 25.29
N MET A 1118 46.93 -81.82 24.54
CA MET A 1118 45.61 -81.28 24.84
C MET A 1118 45.01 -81.87 26.13
N SER A 1119 45.26 -83.15 26.44
CA SER A 1119 44.85 -83.76 27.72
C SER A 1119 45.52 -83.06 28.91
N TYR A 1120 46.82 -82.74 28.81
CA TYR A 1120 47.52 -81.95 29.83
C TYR A 1120 46.97 -80.52 29.94
N LEU A 1121 46.62 -79.88 28.81
CA LEU A 1121 46.01 -78.54 28.82
C LEU A 1121 44.62 -78.52 29.47
N VAL A 1122 43.73 -79.48 29.12
CA VAL A 1122 42.31 -79.49 29.51
C VAL A 1122 42.05 -80.21 30.83
N LEU A 1123 42.67 -81.38 31.06
CA LEU A 1123 42.41 -82.26 32.21
C LEU A 1123 43.51 -82.21 33.28
N GLY A 1124 44.68 -81.66 32.96
CA GLY A 1124 45.81 -81.56 33.88
C GLY A 1124 46.46 -82.90 34.23
N ARG A 1125 46.21 -83.96 33.46
CA ARG A 1125 46.74 -85.32 33.65
C ARG A 1125 46.84 -86.08 32.31
N PRO A 1126 47.69 -87.12 32.22
CA PRO A 1126 47.78 -87.97 31.03
C PRO A 1126 46.52 -88.84 30.84
N LEU A 1127 46.30 -89.31 29.60
CA LEU A 1127 45.25 -90.27 29.26
C LEU A 1127 45.63 -91.66 29.82
N GLY A 1128 44.72 -92.32 30.53
CA GLY A 1128 44.93 -93.69 31.04
C GLY A 1128 44.57 -94.78 30.01
N GLU A 1129 45.22 -95.94 30.08
CA GLU A 1129 44.92 -97.08 29.18
C GLU A 1129 43.57 -97.75 29.50
N GLU A 1130 42.78 -97.92 28.43
CA GLU A 1130 41.53 -98.67 28.28
C GLU A 1130 40.39 -98.35 29.27
N GLY A 1131 39.64 -97.28 28.93
CA GLY A 1131 38.30 -97.00 29.48
C GLY A 1131 37.83 -95.56 29.32
N ASP A 1132 38.76 -94.61 29.19
CA ASP A 1132 38.45 -93.17 29.29
C ASP A 1132 38.10 -92.48 27.95
N ASN A 1133 38.20 -93.16 26.80
CA ASN A 1133 37.78 -92.57 25.51
C ASN A 1133 36.28 -92.26 25.47
N ASN A 1134 35.46 -93.07 26.14
CA ASN A 1134 34.01 -92.88 26.17
C ASN A 1134 33.61 -91.73 27.13
N LEU A 1135 34.36 -91.54 28.22
CA LEU A 1135 34.19 -90.43 29.16
C LEU A 1135 34.71 -89.11 28.59
N LEU A 1136 35.82 -89.11 27.83
CA LEU A 1136 36.30 -87.92 27.12
C LEU A 1136 35.32 -87.48 26.02
N ALA A 1137 34.74 -88.43 25.28
CA ALA A 1137 33.76 -88.14 24.23
C ALA A 1137 32.42 -87.64 24.80
N GLN A 1138 31.91 -88.27 25.87
CA GLN A 1138 30.70 -87.83 26.56
C GLN A 1138 30.91 -86.49 27.31
N ALA A 1139 32.09 -86.26 27.89
CA ALA A 1139 32.45 -84.97 28.46
C ALA A 1139 32.63 -83.90 27.37
N ALA A 1140 33.20 -84.22 26.20
CA ALA A 1140 33.33 -83.29 25.08
C ALA A 1140 31.96 -82.91 24.48
N LEU A 1141 31.03 -83.85 24.36
CA LEU A 1141 29.64 -83.58 23.92
C LEU A 1141 28.85 -82.81 24.99
N GLY A 1142 28.98 -83.19 26.26
CA GLY A 1142 28.36 -82.47 27.39
C GLY A 1142 28.89 -81.04 27.56
N LEU A 1143 30.19 -80.82 27.32
CA LEU A 1143 30.82 -79.49 27.34
C LEU A 1143 30.48 -78.66 26.09
N GLY A 1144 30.23 -79.30 24.95
CA GLY A 1144 29.73 -78.64 23.74
C GLY A 1144 28.29 -78.12 23.90
N LEU A 1145 27.46 -78.80 24.69
CA LEU A 1145 26.07 -78.43 24.94
C LEU A 1145 25.88 -77.52 26.17
N ALA A 1146 26.74 -77.63 27.20
CA ALA A 1146 26.64 -76.84 28.44
C ALA A 1146 26.88 -75.32 28.25
N GLY A 1147 27.48 -74.91 27.13
CA GLY A 1147 27.60 -73.49 26.74
C GLY A 1147 26.36 -72.90 26.04
N GLY A 1148 25.35 -73.72 25.70
CA GLY A 1148 24.22 -73.36 24.83
C GLY A 1148 22.89 -73.05 25.55
N ALA A 1149 22.85 -73.03 26.88
CA ALA A 1149 21.61 -72.82 27.67
C ALA A 1149 20.81 -71.51 27.36
N PRO A 1150 21.41 -70.42 26.82
CA PRO A 1150 20.64 -69.29 26.28
C PRO A 1150 20.12 -69.53 24.85
N ILE A 1151 20.85 -70.30 24.03
CA ILE A 1151 20.57 -70.57 22.62
C ILE A 1151 19.38 -71.54 22.46
N THR A 1152 19.26 -72.54 23.33
CA THR A 1152 18.17 -73.54 23.29
C THR A 1152 16.79 -72.92 23.57
N ARG A 1153 16.70 -71.95 24.50
CA ARG A 1153 15.46 -71.18 24.74
C ARG A 1153 15.09 -70.28 23.56
N GLY A 1154 16.09 -69.68 22.90
CA GLY A 1154 15.88 -68.84 21.72
C GLY A 1154 15.36 -69.61 20.50
N ILE A 1155 15.91 -70.80 20.25
CA ILE A 1155 15.47 -71.68 19.14
C ILE A 1155 14.07 -72.24 19.41
N GLY A 1156 13.78 -72.69 20.65
CA GLY A 1156 12.47 -73.19 21.06
C GLY A 1156 11.35 -72.15 20.89
N ASN A 1157 11.60 -70.89 21.30
CA ASN A 1157 10.64 -69.79 21.15
C ASN A 1157 10.42 -69.38 19.69
N ALA A 1158 11.46 -69.42 18.85
CA ALA A 1158 11.35 -69.08 17.43
C ALA A 1158 10.60 -70.14 16.60
N LEU A 1159 10.67 -71.42 17.02
CA LEU A 1159 10.00 -72.55 16.36
C LEU A 1159 8.68 -72.98 17.00
N GLY A 1160 8.29 -72.37 18.13
CA GLY A 1160 7.03 -72.65 18.84
C GLY A 1160 6.98 -74.01 19.53
N LEU A 1161 8.12 -74.52 20.01
CA LEU A 1161 8.23 -75.82 20.68
C LEU A 1161 8.33 -75.65 22.20
N GLU A 1162 7.49 -76.36 22.95
CA GLU A 1162 7.53 -76.42 24.42
C GLU A 1162 8.48 -77.52 24.90
N ASP A 1163 9.13 -77.29 26.05
CA ASP A 1163 10.09 -78.21 26.67
C ASP A 1163 11.22 -78.67 25.72
N PHE A 1164 11.67 -77.78 24.83
CA PHE A 1164 12.73 -78.07 23.87
C PHE A 1164 14.07 -78.35 24.56
N ALA A 1165 14.55 -79.57 24.42
CA ALA A 1165 15.80 -80.05 25.00
C ALA A 1165 16.67 -80.76 23.95
N VAL A 1166 17.98 -80.58 24.06
CA VAL A 1166 18.97 -81.28 23.23
C VAL A 1166 19.87 -82.07 24.17
N GLU A 1167 19.82 -83.40 24.05
CA GLU A 1167 20.49 -84.34 24.93
C GLU A 1167 21.32 -85.34 24.12
N ALA A 1168 22.29 -85.99 24.74
CA ALA A 1168 23.03 -87.09 24.11
C ALA A 1168 22.53 -88.42 24.68
N GLU A 1169 22.16 -89.37 23.81
CA GLU A 1169 21.57 -90.65 24.19
C GLU A 1169 22.23 -91.81 23.42
N GLY A 1170 22.34 -92.99 24.04
CA GLY A 1170 22.96 -94.18 23.45
C GLY A 1170 24.37 -94.50 23.98
N SER A 1171 24.91 -95.66 23.59
CA SER A 1171 26.24 -96.12 24.02
C SER A 1171 26.99 -96.82 22.89
N GLY A 1172 28.29 -96.54 22.73
CA GLY A 1172 29.11 -97.12 21.66
C GLY A 1172 28.84 -96.48 20.29
N ASN A 1173 28.81 -97.26 19.22
CA ASN A 1173 28.56 -96.76 17.86
C ASN A 1173 27.14 -96.20 17.64
N GLU A 1174 26.20 -96.51 18.54
CA GLU A 1174 24.81 -96.02 18.50
C GLU A 1174 24.62 -94.68 19.25
N THR A 1175 25.71 -94.03 19.69
CA THR A 1175 25.63 -92.73 20.36
C THR A 1175 25.06 -91.68 19.41
N GLN A 1176 23.98 -91.02 19.81
CA GLN A 1176 23.29 -89.99 19.02
C GLN A 1176 23.03 -88.73 19.84
N VAL A 1177 23.01 -87.57 19.18
CA VAL A 1177 22.49 -86.33 19.75
C VAL A 1177 21.01 -86.24 19.38
N VAL A 1178 20.17 -86.12 20.40
CA VAL A 1178 18.72 -86.13 20.28
C VAL A 1178 18.19 -84.75 20.65
N ALA A 1179 17.56 -84.08 19.68
CA ALA A 1179 16.73 -82.91 19.95
C ALA A 1179 15.28 -83.37 20.12
N SER A 1180 14.62 -82.98 21.20
CA SER A 1180 13.23 -83.30 21.45
C SER A 1180 12.45 -82.10 21.96
N GLY A 1181 11.16 -82.04 21.64
CA GLY A 1181 10.27 -80.97 22.09
C GLY A 1181 8.81 -81.30 21.78
N SER A 1182 7.90 -80.66 22.50
CA SER A 1182 6.47 -80.81 22.33
C SER A 1182 5.97 -79.72 21.37
N ILE A 1183 5.27 -80.14 20.31
CA ILE A 1183 4.57 -79.22 19.40
C ILE A 1183 3.23 -78.82 20.03
N THR A 1184 2.60 -79.75 20.76
CA THR A 1184 1.39 -79.55 21.57
C THR A 1184 1.44 -80.49 22.77
N ASP A 1185 0.53 -80.33 23.72
CA ASP A 1185 0.38 -81.17 24.92
C ASP A 1185 0.23 -82.68 24.62
N LYS A 1186 -0.10 -83.06 23.37
CA LYS A 1186 -0.32 -84.46 22.93
C LYS A 1186 0.56 -84.91 21.77
N LEU A 1187 1.35 -84.01 21.17
CA LEU A 1187 2.19 -84.32 20.01
C LEU A 1187 3.62 -83.86 20.30
N SER A 1188 4.53 -84.82 20.41
CA SER A 1188 5.96 -84.55 20.59
C SER A 1188 6.78 -85.06 19.41
N VAL A 1189 7.86 -84.34 19.13
CA VAL A 1189 8.81 -84.66 18.07
C VAL A 1189 10.19 -84.87 18.66
N ARG A 1190 10.89 -85.88 18.15
CA ARG A 1190 12.23 -86.25 18.54
C ARG A 1190 13.07 -86.51 17.31
N TYR A 1191 14.22 -85.86 17.19
CA TYR A 1191 15.14 -86.02 16.07
C TYR A 1191 16.54 -86.36 16.59
N GLY A 1192 16.96 -87.60 16.36
CA GLY A 1192 18.28 -88.12 16.70
C GLY A 1192 19.22 -88.13 15.50
N VAL A 1193 20.45 -87.66 15.69
CA VAL A 1193 21.54 -87.71 14.71
C VAL A 1193 22.69 -88.52 15.29
N GLY A 1194 23.06 -89.62 14.64
CA GLY A 1194 24.19 -90.46 15.06
C GLY A 1194 25.51 -89.70 15.04
N VAL A 1195 26.31 -89.87 16.11
CA VAL A 1195 27.58 -89.17 16.32
C VAL A 1195 28.75 -89.93 15.68
N PHE A 1196 28.68 -91.27 15.62
CA PHE A 1196 29.75 -92.12 15.08
C PHE A 1196 29.35 -92.86 13.79
N GLU A 1197 28.08 -93.23 13.62
CA GLU A 1197 27.51 -93.73 12.36
C GLU A 1197 26.42 -92.77 11.85
N PRO A 1198 26.36 -92.48 10.53
CA PRO A 1198 25.42 -91.52 9.97
C PRO A 1198 24.03 -92.17 9.79
N ALA A 1199 23.36 -92.44 10.90
CA ALA A 1199 21.96 -92.84 10.93
C ALA A 1199 21.16 -91.76 11.67
N ASN A 1200 20.30 -91.06 10.92
CA ASN A 1200 19.40 -90.06 11.50
C ASN A 1200 18.02 -90.70 11.73
N GLN A 1201 17.42 -90.43 12.88
CA GLN A 1201 16.14 -91.02 13.27
C GLN A 1201 15.17 -89.92 13.73
N LEU A 1202 14.05 -89.77 13.03
CA LEU A 1202 12.95 -88.89 13.43
C LEU A 1202 11.82 -89.73 14.03
N ALA A 1203 11.43 -89.46 15.26
CA ALA A 1203 10.29 -90.06 15.93
C ALA A 1203 9.22 -89.00 16.23
N LEU A 1204 7.98 -89.29 15.87
CA LEU A 1204 6.80 -88.49 16.19
C LEU A 1204 5.88 -89.32 17.08
N ARG A 1205 5.56 -88.79 18.26
CA ARG A 1205 4.70 -89.48 19.23
C ARG A 1205 3.43 -88.69 19.45
N TYR A 1206 2.29 -89.33 19.23
CA TYR A 1206 0.97 -88.74 19.41
C TYR A 1206 0.14 -89.52 20.45
N GLU A 1207 -0.27 -88.82 21.50
CA GLU A 1207 -1.10 -89.39 22.57
C GLU A 1207 -2.59 -89.41 22.17
N LEU A 1208 -3.10 -90.61 21.84
CA LEU A 1208 -4.50 -90.81 21.46
C LEU A 1208 -5.42 -90.79 22.70
N THR A 1209 -4.97 -91.39 23.81
CA THR A 1209 -5.60 -91.32 25.14
C THR A 1209 -4.52 -91.37 26.22
N ARG A 1210 -4.86 -91.10 27.49
CA ARG A 1210 -3.90 -91.22 28.63
C ARG A 1210 -3.28 -92.61 28.82
N ARG A 1211 -3.76 -93.63 28.10
CA ARG A 1211 -3.29 -95.02 28.19
C ARG A 1211 -2.90 -95.63 26.85
N LEU A 1212 -3.02 -94.89 25.75
CA LEU A 1212 -2.75 -95.37 24.39
C LEU A 1212 -2.06 -94.25 23.59
N TYR A 1213 -0.84 -94.50 23.12
CA TYR A 1213 -0.12 -93.56 22.26
C TYR A 1213 0.46 -94.26 21.04
N LEU A 1214 0.51 -93.50 19.94
CA LEU A 1214 1.03 -93.90 18.64
C LEU A 1214 2.43 -93.29 18.48
N GLU A 1215 3.42 -94.08 18.10
CA GLU A 1215 4.76 -93.57 17.80
C GLU A 1215 5.16 -93.98 16.39
N ALA A 1216 5.45 -92.99 15.56
CA ALA A 1216 5.93 -93.16 14.19
C ALA A 1216 7.42 -92.84 14.17
N VAL A 1217 8.26 -93.81 13.81
CA VAL A 1217 9.71 -93.66 13.80
C VAL A 1217 10.24 -93.87 12.39
N SER A 1218 11.02 -92.92 11.89
CA SER A 1218 11.61 -92.89 10.55
C SER A 1218 13.12 -92.81 10.65
N GLY A 1219 13.80 -93.88 10.21
CA GLY A 1219 15.26 -94.02 10.17
C GLY A 1219 15.69 -95.07 9.13
N PHE A 1220 16.61 -95.99 9.47
CA PHE A 1220 17.07 -97.05 8.55
C PHE A 1220 15.96 -98.05 8.13
N ALA A 1221 14.96 -98.26 8.99
CA ALA A 1221 13.68 -98.85 8.65
C ALA A 1221 12.57 -98.04 9.37
N SER A 1222 11.47 -97.74 8.68
CA SER A 1222 10.35 -97.00 9.28
C SER A 1222 9.38 -97.96 9.98
N SER A 1223 9.03 -97.66 11.23
CA SER A 1223 8.01 -98.40 11.99
C SER A 1223 6.91 -97.45 12.50
N LEU A 1224 5.72 -98.01 12.71
CA LEU A 1224 4.60 -97.34 13.35
C LEU A 1224 4.10 -98.26 14.46
N ASP A 1225 4.40 -97.88 15.69
CA ASP A 1225 4.20 -98.72 16.86
C ASP A 1225 3.07 -98.16 17.73
N PHE A 1226 2.20 -99.06 18.22
CA PHE A 1226 1.11 -98.74 19.14
C PHE A 1226 1.46 -99.21 20.54
N PHE A 1227 1.51 -98.29 21.48
CA PHE A 1227 1.82 -98.59 22.87
C PHE A 1227 0.58 -98.36 23.75
N TYR A 1228 0.24 -99.36 24.57
CA TYR A 1228 -0.82 -99.24 25.57
C TYR A 1228 -0.26 -99.54 26.97
N ARG A 1229 -0.74 -98.80 27.98
CA ARG A 1229 -0.37 -99.00 29.39
C ARG A 1229 -1.60 -99.42 30.20
N ILE A 1230 -1.58 -100.62 30.81
CA ILE A 1230 -2.53 -101.03 31.86
C ILE A 1230 -1.79 -100.95 33.21
N ASP A 1231 -2.27 -100.07 34.07
CA ASP A 1231 -1.80 -99.95 35.45
C ASP A 1231 -2.60 -100.95 36.33
N PHE A 1232 -1.92 -101.83 37.09
CA PHE A 1232 -2.55 -102.78 38.04
C PHE A 1232 -2.57 -102.25 39.48
#